data_AF-A0A952PMK5-F1
#
_entry.id   AF-A0A952PMK5-F1
#
_cell.length_a   1.000
_cell.length_b   1.000
_cell.length_c   1.000
_cell.angle_alpha   90.00
_cell.angle_beta   90.00
_cell.angle_gamma   90.00
#
_symmetry.space_group_name_H-M   'P 1'
#
loop_
_entity.id
_entity.type
_entity.pdbx_description
1 polymer ?
#
loop_
_entity_poly.entity_id
_entity_poly.type
_entity_poly.pdbx_seq_one_letter_code
_entity_poly.pdbx_strand_id
1 'polypeptide(L)'
;MEQISKVTPQQISPEKFDAVLFDMDGVVTRTAAVHFHAWKQTFDEFLEKYKTGEKPFTQQDYLTYVDGKPREDGVRDFLSSRKILLPEEGDESVESVAKQKNQRFLELIHEKGVEPYETTVAFINQLRKANIKTALVTASKNGVEILKVTKLSSLFDTYVTGVETAELHLKGKPAPDTFLQAAEQLGVKPDRAIVVEDAEAGVESGKKGGFGMVIGVARSGNGKALAEHGADIVVRDLAEVLPELTDLSNCGKNELPQMAMSDLDVTKANWIVSYNKYDPETEMKRESLCALGNGYFFTRGAASDAVADDVHYPGTYIAGAYNSSRLGPSSEEFDREELVNLPNWLPLTFSIDDGNWFSIDEVEIEDFSQKLNLQQGILYREVKFKDKEGHETTLRERRFVHMHFSHLAGQEIEIEARNWSGKLKVKTEIDGSVTNSGDSVDPNYKHTKHLKVVECEAQDNELFLKVATNDSGLIVALATRTTIPSHPDVEWNGRCEEERAISEITLDFTQGEKVSIQKICAVYTSRDNGIYEPGSATREEVDDAPSFDDLVESQIDTWRSLWQQFDLFLEASEEHSKLIPSLLLHLNSFHCLQTASSHTVDLDTGIPARGWTGEGYQGHIFWDDLFVFPFINLRMPDISAALLKYRYRRLPEARKIALKYGARGACFPWQSASDGKERTPNYWWMKERHEWIKDHTHREIHVNGAIAYNIWQYYQVALDHQFMYSFGSEMLMEIARFFATYARYNEEKERYEITGVIGPDEFHNAYPGAKEAGINNNAYTNILASWTIRRALVLLDEMPSDHSKQIRSRLEIEDDEIQLWEDVSTKLFLPIMQNGLLSQFEGFEDLKEFPKGAHDKGFHKELKAQLKMHRGYLNDYKLSKQADILMLGFLFSPGEIEKLIENLGYPKSCVALDDLVDYYLPRTANESTLSRVAHSWVLSRLERLRTGNHKECQELHRRAEHEVFYEALGSDYYDVAARGTAKTGIHMGAMAGTVDIAQRCYTGLETRDDVLWLDPKLPPALVRLSFSLHYRGQSIGFDIFQDKMKVHARHSSAMPVKIGYKDEVHELRSGDYQLFTLEDDCENENENETHQHDTNVAGTNSA
;
A
#
# COMPACT_ATOMS: atom_id res chain seq x y z
N MET A 1 2.16 -15.20 35.99
CA MET A 1 2.59 -15.46 34.61
C MET A 1 3.73 -16.46 34.69
N GLU A 2 3.48 -17.70 34.29
CA GLU A 2 4.45 -18.80 34.37
C GLU A 2 5.69 -18.49 33.52
N GLN A 3 6.87 -18.82 34.05
CA GLN A 3 8.16 -18.74 33.34
C GLN A 3 8.14 -19.70 32.15
N ILE A 4 7.72 -19.22 31.00
CA ILE A 4 8.13 -19.79 29.72
C ILE A 4 9.54 -19.25 29.50
N SER A 5 10.53 -20.15 29.47
CA SER A 5 11.89 -19.81 29.06
C SER A 5 11.83 -19.05 27.74
N LYS A 6 12.32 -17.80 27.73
CA LYS A 6 12.56 -17.03 26.50
C LYS A 6 13.36 -17.93 25.54
N VAL A 7 12.73 -18.39 24.46
CA VAL A 7 13.39 -19.15 23.42
C VAL A 7 14.15 -18.13 22.57
N THR A 8 15.48 -18.14 22.66
CA THR A 8 16.33 -17.68 21.56
C THR A 8 15.99 -18.57 20.35
N PRO A 9 15.67 -18.05 19.16
CA PRO A 9 15.28 -18.89 18.01
C PRO A 9 16.40 -19.90 17.71
N GLN A 10 16.23 -21.16 18.10
CA GLN A 10 17.14 -22.21 17.67
C GLN A 10 16.67 -22.71 16.30
N GLN A 11 17.48 -22.39 15.29
CA GLN A 11 17.26 -22.68 13.89
C GLN A 11 17.20 -24.20 13.62
N ILE A 12 16.08 -24.68 13.07
CA ILE A 12 16.00 -26.02 12.46
C ILE A 12 16.57 -25.89 11.05
N SER A 13 17.83 -26.31 10.86
CA SER A 13 18.49 -26.27 9.55
C SER A 13 18.69 -27.68 8.97
N PRO A 14 18.63 -27.83 7.62
CA PRO A 14 18.95 -29.10 6.96
C PRO A 14 20.38 -29.60 7.23
N GLU A 15 21.28 -28.72 7.66
CA GLU A 15 22.65 -29.09 8.04
C GLU A 15 22.69 -29.89 9.36
N LYS A 16 21.74 -29.63 10.27
CA LYS A 16 21.66 -30.25 11.59
C LYS A 16 20.67 -31.42 11.65
N PHE A 17 19.53 -31.31 10.97
CA PHE A 17 18.45 -32.30 11.04
C PHE A 17 17.95 -32.69 9.65
N ASP A 18 17.70 -33.98 9.45
CA ASP A 18 17.25 -34.56 8.18
C ASP A 18 15.75 -34.95 8.21
N ALA A 19 15.14 -35.05 9.41
CA ALA A 19 13.73 -35.37 9.57
C ALA A 19 13.06 -34.74 10.79
N VAL A 20 11.74 -34.58 10.72
CA VAL A 20 10.86 -34.24 11.85
C VAL A 20 9.71 -35.24 11.94
N LEU A 21 9.54 -35.82 13.13
CA LEU A 21 8.53 -36.83 13.45
C LEU A 21 7.46 -36.19 14.33
N PHE A 22 6.23 -36.16 13.85
CA PHE A 22 5.10 -35.51 14.51
C PHE A 22 4.19 -36.55 15.14
N ASP A 23 3.77 -36.32 16.38
CA ASP A 23 2.54 -36.94 16.84
C ASP A 23 1.33 -36.44 16.05
N MET A 24 0.28 -37.23 16.00
CA MET A 24 -0.96 -36.82 15.35
C MET A 24 -1.86 -36.02 16.29
N ASP A 25 -2.17 -36.59 17.46
CA ASP A 25 -3.23 -36.12 18.33
C ASP A 25 -2.72 -34.91 19.12
N GLY A 26 -3.38 -33.75 19.01
CA GLY A 26 -2.97 -32.54 19.73
C GLY A 26 -1.77 -31.80 19.14
N VAL A 27 -1.01 -32.42 18.24
CA VAL A 27 0.07 -31.78 17.47
C VAL A 27 -0.37 -31.44 16.05
N VAL A 28 -0.80 -32.40 15.24
CA VAL A 28 -1.21 -32.20 13.83
C VAL A 28 -2.72 -31.96 13.71
N THR A 29 -3.53 -32.64 14.51
CA THR A 29 -4.99 -32.56 14.45
C THR A 29 -5.62 -32.33 15.83
N ARG A 30 -6.79 -31.70 15.85
CA ARG A 30 -7.60 -31.45 17.08
C ARG A 30 -8.40 -32.68 17.52
N THR A 31 -7.85 -33.87 17.36
CA THR A 31 -8.51 -35.15 17.63
C THR A 31 -8.60 -35.48 19.12
N ALA A 32 -7.75 -34.89 19.98
CA ALA A 32 -7.79 -35.11 21.43
C ALA A 32 -9.18 -34.80 22.03
N ALA A 33 -9.82 -33.72 21.58
CA ALA A 33 -11.18 -33.39 22.00
C ALA A 33 -12.19 -34.44 21.55
N VAL A 34 -12.10 -34.92 20.31
CA VAL A 34 -12.99 -35.96 19.76
C VAL A 34 -12.78 -37.30 20.48
N HIS A 35 -11.53 -37.65 20.79
CA HIS A 35 -11.16 -38.80 21.59
C HIS A 35 -11.77 -38.72 23.00
N PHE A 36 -11.64 -37.57 23.67
CA PHE A 36 -12.25 -37.35 24.97
C PHE A 36 -13.78 -37.53 24.94
N HIS A 37 -14.47 -36.95 23.96
CA HIS A 37 -15.92 -37.10 23.84
C HIS A 37 -16.35 -38.56 23.63
N ALA A 38 -15.66 -39.29 22.75
CA ALA A 38 -15.93 -40.71 22.54
C ALA A 38 -15.71 -41.53 23.81
N TRP A 39 -14.61 -41.29 24.53
CA TRP A 39 -14.32 -41.96 25.80
C TRP A 39 -15.32 -41.64 26.89
N LYS A 40 -15.68 -40.37 27.04
CA LYS A 40 -16.66 -39.91 28.02
C LYS A 40 -18.00 -40.59 27.82
N GLN A 41 -18.51 -40.61 26.58
CA GLN A 41 -19.76 -41.28 26.28
C GLN A 41 -19.68 -42.79 26.58
N THR A 42 -18.60 -43.46 26.17
CA THR A 42 -18.44 -44.91 26.41
C THR A 42 -18.34 -45.24 27.89
N PHE A 43 -17.54 -44.50 28.67
CA PHE A 43 -17.35 -44.78 30.09
C PHE A 43 -18.53 -44.33 30.95
N ASP A 44 -19.16 -43.19 30.66
CA ASP A 44 -20.31 -42.72 31.44
C ASP A 44 -21.49 -43.69 31.29
N GLU A 45 -21.78 -44.14 30.07
CA GLU A 45 -22.82 -45.15 29.82
C GLU A 45 -22.47 -46.49 30.47
N PHE A 46 -21.20 -46.88 30.45
CA PHE A 46 -20.74 -48.07 31.15
C PHE A 46 -20.96 -47.94 32.67
N LEU A 47 -20.49 -46.86 33.30
CA LEU A 47 -20.65 -46.64 34.74
C LEU A 47 -22.14 -46.55 35.16
N GLU A 48 -22.99 -45.97 34.32
CA GLU A 48 -24.44 -45.89 34.54
C GLU A 48 -25.10 -47.28 34.43
N LYS A 49 -24.74 -48.08 33.42
CA LYS A 49 -25.25 -49.45 33.22
C LYS A 49 -24.92 -50.37 34.40
N TYR A 50 -23.72 -50.26 34.96
CA TYR A 50 -23.28 -51.10 36.10
C TYR A 50 -23.64 -50.53 37.47
N LYS A 51 -24.39 -49.40 37.52
CA LYS A 51 -24.86 -48.74 38.76
C LYS A 51 -23.78 -48.63 39.83
N THR A 52 -22.56 -48.31 39.43
CA THR A 52 -21.39 -48.35 40.32
C THR A 52 -21.42 -47.25 41.37
N GLY A 53 -22.24 -46.20 41.18
CA GLY A 53 -22.30 -45.03 42.06
C GLY A 53 -21.05 -44.16 41.99
N GLU A 54 -20.13 -44.47 41.08
CA GLU A 54 -18.87 -43.78 40.86
C GLU A 54 -19.07 -42.49 40.05
N LYS A 55 -18.12 -41.56 40.20
CA LYS A 55 -18.17 -40.27 39.49
C LYS A 55 -18.00 -40.47 37.97
N PRO A 56 -18.70 -39.66 37.14
CA PRO A 56 -18.53 -39.67 35.69
C PRO A 56 -17.07 -39.46 35.25
N PHE A 57 -16.74 -39.91 34.05
CA PHE A 57 -15.43 -39.72 33.43
C PHE A 57 -15.15 -38.23 33.20
N THR A 58 -14.00 -37.76 33.71
CA THR A 58 -13.59 -36.36 33.65
C THR A 58 -12.37 -36.15 32.74
N GLN A 59 -12.09 -34.90 32.39
CA GLN A 59 -10.88 -34.53 31.64
C GLN A 59 -9.59 -34.98 32.37
N GLN A 60 -9.57 -34.91 33.70
CA GLN A 60 -8.43 -35.36 34.48
C GLN A 60 -8.23 -36.88 34.41
N ASP A 61 -9.33 -37.65 34.42
CA ASP A 61 -9.26 -39.11 34.24
C ASP A 61 -8.72 -39.48 32.85
N TYR A 62 -9.08 -38.70 31.82
CA TYR A 62 -8.54 -38.87 30.47
C TYR A 62 -7.02 -38.71 30.46
N LEU A 63 -6.51 -37.59 30.96
CA LEU A 63 -5.07 -37.31 31.01
C LEU A 63 -4.29 -38.35 31.84
N THR A 64 -4.87 -38.83 32.94
CA THR A 64 -4.16 -39.74 33.86
C THR A 64 -4.18 -41.20 33.42
N TYR A 65 -5.30 -41.69 32.87
CA TYR A 65 -5.48 -43.14 32.64
C TYR A 65 -5.52 -43.53 31.17
N VAL A 66 -5.81 -42.61 30.25
CA VAL A 66 -6.19 -42.94 28.87
C VAL A 66 -5.29 -42.28 27.83
N ASP A 67 -4.91 -41.03 28.05
CA ASP A 67 -4.17 -40.23 27.10
C ASP A 67 -2.79 -40.85 26.77
N GLY A 68 -2.43 -40.88 25.48
CA GLY A 68 -1.17 -41.46 24.99
C GLY A 68 -1.04 -42.99 25.10
N LYS A 69 -2.05 -43.73 25.55
CA LYS A 69 -2.00 -45.20 25.73
C LYS A 69 -2.81 -45.99 24.69
N PRO A 70 -2.47 -47.27 24.43
CA PRO A 70 -3.34 -48.19 23.71
C PRO A 70 -4.74 -48.25 24.34
N ARG A 71 -5.75 -48.45 23.50
CA ARG A 71 -7.15 -48.30 23.89
C ARG A 71 -7.57 -49.27 24.99
N GLU A 72 -7.15 -50.52 24.84
CA GLU A 72 -7.41 -51.62 25.76
C GLU A 72 -6.73 -51.38 27.12
N ASP A 73 -5.53 -50.79 27.11
CA ASP A 73 -4.81 -50.42 28.33
C ASP A 73 -5.49 -49.25 29.04
N GLY A 74 -5.97 -48.24 28.30
CA GLY A 74 -6.75 -47.14 28.84
C GLY A 74 -8.07 -47.60 29.50
N VAL A 75 -8.75 -48.59 28.91
CA VAL A 75 -9.92 -49.24 29.55
C VAL A 75 -9.51 -49.93 30.85
N ARG A 76 -8.43 -50.71 30.84
CA ARG A 76 -7.97 -51.46 32.00
C ARG A 76 -7.58 -50.52 33.15
N ASP A 77 -6.80 -49.49 32.88
CA ASP A 77 -6.31 -48.55 33.89
C ASP A 77 -7.44 -47.71 34.48
N PHE A 78 -8.32 -47.16 33.64
CA PHE A 78 -9.44 -46.35 34.12
C PHE A 78 -10.44 -47.18 34.93
N LEU A 79 -10.86 -48.35 34.44
CA LEU A 79 -11.81 -49.20 35.17
C LEU A 79 -11.21 -49.77 36.45
N SER A 80 -9.92 -50.14 36.45
CA SER A 80 -9.22 -50.56 37.66
C SER A 80 -9.14 -49.43 38.70
N SER A 81 -8.99 -48.17 38.27
CA SER A 81 -9.06 -47.00 39.18
C SER A 81 -10.40 -46.89 39.89
N ARG A 82 -11.48 -47.42 39.27
CA ARG A 82 -12.83 -47.52 39.83
C ARG A 82 -13.13 -48.88 40.46
N LYS A 83 -12.08 -49.71 40.67
CA LYS A 83 -12.15 -51.08 41.23
C LYS A 83 -13.03 -52.03 40.42
N ILE A 84 -13.17 -51.77 39.12
CA ILE A 84 -13.90 -52.61 38.18
C ILE A 84 -12.87 -53.43 37.40
N LEU A 85 -12.94 -54.75 37.51
CA LEU A 85 -12.11 -55.68 36.75
C LEU A 85 -12.99 -56.39 35.72
N LEU A 86 -12.62 -56.26 34.45
CA LEU A 86 -13.28 -56.95 33.34
C LEU A 86 -12.42 -58.11 32.85
N PRO A 87 -13.04 -59.20 32.35
CA PRO A 87 -12.32 -60.19 31.56
C PRO A 87 -11.76 -59.53 30.29
N GLU A 88 -10.72 -60.12 29.69
CA GLU A 88 -10.11 -59.57 28.47
C GLU A 88 -11.03 -59.75 27.24
N GLU A 89 -11.68 -60.92 27.11
CA GLU A 89 -12.56 -61.26 25.98
C GLU A 89 -14.01 -61.56 26.42
N GLY A 90 -15.00 -61.35 25.54
CA GLY A 90 -16.44 -61.58 25.77
C GLY A 90 -17.33 -60.34 25.57
N ASP A 91 -18.64 -60.49 25.75
CA ASP A 91 -19.62 -59.41 25.48
C ASP A 91 -19.54 -58.23 26.48
N GLU A 92 -18.91 -58.45 27.64
CA GLU A 92 -18.67 -57.45 28.69
C GLU A 92 -17.21 -57.55 29.17
N SER A 93 -16.31 -57.28 28.24
CA SER A 93 -14.86 -57.39 28.40
C SER A 93 -14.12 -56.07 28.11
N VAL A 94 -12.83 -56.01 28.43
CA VAL A 94 -11.93 -54.91 28.03
C VAL A 94 -12.01 -54.67 26.52
N GLU A 95 -11.97 -55.74 25.72
CA GLU A 95 -12.10 -55.68 24.26
C GLU A 95 -13.45 -55.10 23.80
N SER A 96 -14.56 -55.50 24.43
CA SER A 96 -15.89 -55.02 24.06
C SER A 96 -16.06 -53.50 24.26
N VAL A 97 -15.53 -52.96 25.37
CA VAL A 97 -15.58 -51.52 25.69
C VAL A 97 -14.67 -50.74 24.75
N ALA A 98 -13.47 -51.25 24.47
CA ALA A 98 -12.56 -50.65 23.51
C ALA A 98 -13.16 -50.59 22.08
N LYS A 99 -13.91 -51.64 21.67
CA LYS A 99 -14.61 -51.69 20.39
C LYS A 99 -15.76 -50.68 20.32
N GLN A 100 -16.55 -50.55 21.38
CA GLN A 100 -17.63 -49.55 21.44
C GLN A 100 -17.11 -48.12 21.33
N LYS A 101 -16.00 -47.80 22.02
CA LYS A 101 -15.35 -46.49 21.86
C LYS A 101 -14.88 -46.25 20.44
N ASN A 102 -14.34 -47.27 19.77
CA ASN A 102 -13.87 -47.13 18.39
C ASN A 102 -15.00 -46.74 17.46
N GLN A 103 -16.14 -47.42 17.57
CA GLN A 103 -17.29 -47.20 16.71
C GLN A 103 -17.79 -45.75 16.82
N ARG A 104 -17.95 -45.25 18.05
CA ARG A 104 -18.36 -43.87 18.31
C ARG A 104 -17.36 -42.85 17.82
N PHE A 105 -16.07 -43.15 17.96
CA PHE A 105 -15.02 -42.28 17.45
C PHE A 105 -15.08 -42.17 15.92
N LEU A 106 -15.26 -43.29 15.21
CA LEU A 106 -15.41 -43.28 13.75
C LEU A 106 -16.66 -42.50 13.30
N GLU A 107 -17.79 -42.68 13.99
CA GLU A 107 -19.01 -41.90 13.74
C GLU A 107 -18.77 -40.40 13.92
N LEU A 108 -18.13 -40.00 15.03
CA LEU A 108 -17.85 -38.59 15.31
C LEU A 108 -16.93 -37.93 14.27
N ILE A 109 -15.89 -38.62 13.79
CA ILE A 109 -14.98 -38.03 12.79
C ILE A 109 -15.61 -37.93 11.40
N HIS A 110 -16.55 -38.83 11.04
CA HIS A 110 -17.24 -38.75 9.75
C HIS A 110 -18.40 -37.74 9.75
N GLU A 111 -19.09 -37.59 10.87
CA GLU A 111 -20.22 -36.63 10.98
C GLU A 111 -19.76 -35.20 11.23
N LYS A 112 -18.77 -35.00 12.11
CA LYS A 112 -18.34 -33.66 12.56
C LYS A 112 -17.02 -33.21 11.94
N GLY A 113 -16.32 -34.10 11.24
CA GLY A 113 -14.97 -33.83 10.74
C GLY A 113 -13.92 -33.77 11.84
N VAL A 114 -12.68 -33.54 11.43
CA VAL A 114 -11.53 -33.31 12.31
C VAL A 114 -10.77 -32.11 11.77
N GLU A 115 -10.53 -31.11 12.61
CA GLU A 115 -9.78 -29.92 12.21
C GLU A 115 -8.26 -30.15 12.38
N PRO A 116 -7.44 -29.87 11.35
CA PRO A 116 -5.99 -29.77 11.51
C PRO A 116 -5.59 -28.51 12.30
N TYR A 117 -4.41 -28.54 12.91
CA TYR A 117 -3.75 -27.29 13.35
C TYR A 117 -3.06 -26.65 12.15
N GLU A 118 -3.61 -25.53 11.67
CA GLU A 118 -3.10 -24.82 10.48
C GLU A 118 -1.62 -24.41 10.63
N THR A 119 -1.21 -24.00 11.82
CA THR A 119 0.18 -23.64 12.11
C THR A 119 1.12 -24.83 12.03
N THR A 120 0.68 -26.01 12.49
CA THR A 120 1.43 -27.27 12.32
C THR A 120 1.52 -27.66 10.84
N VAL A 121 0.44 -27.51 10.07
CA VAL A 121 0.43 -27.78 8.62
C VAL A 121 1.37 -26.83 7.88
N ALA A 122 1.37 -25.54 8.21
CA ALA A 122 2.28 -24.56 7.65
C ALA A 122 3.74 -24.91 7.96
N PHE A 123 4.04 -25.28 9.20
CA PHE A 123 5.37 -25.72 9.64
C PHE A 123 5.85 -26.98 8.89
N ILE A 124 5.00 -28.00 8.74
CA ILE A 124 5.31 -29.21 7.96
C ILE A 124 5.61 -28.85 6.49
N ASN A 125 4.82 -27.96 5.88
CA ASN A 125 5.09 -27.49 4.52
C ASN A 125 6.43 -26.76 4.39
N GLN A 126 6.83 -25.98 5.39
CA GLN A 126 8.14 -25.31 5.42
C GLN A 126 9.29 -26.32 5.55
N LEU A 127 9.18 -27.33 6.40
CA LEU A 127 10.18 -28.41 6.50
C LEU A 127 10.36 -29.15 5.18
N ARG A 128 9.26 -29.46 4.50
CA ARG A 128 9.29 -30.09 3.17
C ARG A 128 9.93 -29.20 2.11
N LYS A 129 9.63 -27.89 2.13
CA LYS A 129 10.31 -26.89 1.27
C LYS A 129 11.83 -26.86 1.54
N ALA A 130 12.26 -27.06 2.78
CA ALA A 130 13.67 -27.17 3.17
C ALA A 130 14.29 -28.57 2.94
N ASN A 131 13.58 -29.47 2.26
CA ASN A 131 14.02 -30.85 1.99
C ASN A 131 14.27 -31.70 3.25
N ILE A 132 13.62 -31.37 4.36
CA ILE A 132 13.61 -32.15 5.60
C ILE A 132 12.43 -33.13 5.55
N LYS A 133 12.69 -34.41 5.81
CA LYS A 133 11.67 -35.46 5.76
C LYS A 133 10.69 -35.34 6.91
N THR A 134 9.48 -35.84 6.72
CA THR A 134 8.38 -35.68 7.65
C THR A 134 7.69 -37.02 7.89
N ALA A 135 7.48 -37.38 9.15
CA ALA A 135 6.78 -38.60 9.54
C ALA A 135 5.65 -38.29 10.52
N LEU A 136 4.55 -39.05 10.41
CA LEU A 136 3.49 -39.05 11.42
C LEU A 136 3.63 -40.29 12.30
N VAL A 137 3.53 -40.14 13.61
CA VAL A 137 3.54 -41.25 14.57
C VAL A 137 2.28 -41.16 15.42
N THR A 138 1.52 -42.25 15.53
CA THR A 138 0.33 -42.28 16.40
C THR A 138 0.10 -43.70 16.94
N ALA A 139 -0.29 -43.80 18.21
CA ALA A 139 -0.73 -45.06 18.81
C ALA A 139 -2.13 -45.49 18.33
N SER A 140 -2.85 -44.62 17.61
CA SER A 140 -4.19 -44.91 17.12
C SER A 140 -4.16 -45.85 15.91
N LYS A 141 -4.98 -46.92 15.96
CA LYS A 141 -5.27 -47.77 14.80
C LYS A 141 -6.04 -47.03 13.69
N ASN A 142 -6.55 -45.83 13.97
CA ASN A 142 -7.35 -45.03 13.03
C ASN A 142 -6.55 -43.91 12.33
N GLY A 143 -5.23 -43.84 12.52
CA GLY A 143 -4.41 -42.72 11.99
C GLY A 143 -4.56 -42.50 10.48
N VAL A 144 -4.62 -43.58 9.70
CA VAL A 144 -4.83 -43.50 8.24
C VAL A 144 -6.19 -42.90 7.88
N GLU A 145 -7.25 -43.26 8.62
CA GLU A 145 -8.59 -42.78 8.34
C GLU A 145 -8.73 -41.29 8.68
N ILE A 146 -8.10 -40.85 9.77
CA ILE A 146 -8.03 -39.43 10.16
C ILE A 146 -7.31 -38.63 9.07
N LEU A 147 -6.16 -39.11 8.57
CA LEU A 147 -5.44 -38.44 7.48
C LEU A 147 -6.26 -38.30 6.18
N LYS A 148 -7.13 -39.27 5.89
CA LYS A 148 -8.04 -39.19 4.72
C LYS A 148 -9.13 -38.16 4.93
N VAL A 149 -9.77 -38.15 6.09
CA VAL A 149 -10.84 -37.19 6.43
C VAL A 149 -10.29 -35.76 6.44
N THR A 150 -9.06 -35.57 6.94
CA THR A 150 -8.39 -34.25 6.97
C THR A 150 -7.64 -33.90 5.70
N LYS A 151 -7.54 -34.80 4.72
CA LYS A 151 -6.77 -34.65 3.47
C LYS A 151 -5.28 -34.33 3.67
N LEU A 152 -4.67 -34.81 4.76
CA LEU A 152 -3.27 -34.51 5.11
C LEU A 152 -2.27 -35.60 4.70
N SER A 153 -2.72 -36.69 4.08
CA SER A 153 -1.85 -37.83 3.73
C SER A 153 -0.60 -37.45 2.92
N SER A 154 -0.69 -36.41 2.07
CA SER A 154 0.44 -35.96 1.24
C SER A 154 1.52 -35.18 1.98
N LEU A 155 1.31 -34.86 3.26
CA LEU A 155 2.25 -34.06 4.06
C LEU A 155 3.34 -34.90 4.74
N PHE A 156 3.22 -36.23 4.74
CA PHE A 156 4.15 -37.12 5.43
C PHE A 156 4.75 -38.12 4.45
N ASP A 157 6.07 -38.33 4.56
CA ASP A 157 6.80 -39.30 3.73
C ASP A 157 6.62 -40.73 4.24
N THR A 158 6.31 -40.90 5.54
CA THR A 158 5.85 -42.16 6.13
C THR A 158 4.94 -41.91 7.33
N TYR A 159 4.20 -42.93 7.76
CA TYR A 159 3.37 -42.88 8.96
C TYR A 159 3.45 -44.20 9.72
N VAL A 160 3.74 -44.14 11.02
CA VAL A 160 3.71 -45.28 11.94
C VAL A 160 2.44 -45.20 12.78
N THR A 161 1.52 -46.14 12.57
CA THR A 161 0.20 -46.15 13.23
C THR A 161 0.09 -47.28 14.25
N GLY A 162 -1.00 -47.28 15.03
CA GLY A 162 -1.30 -48.36 15.97
C GLY A 162 -1.54 -49.72 15.31
N VAL A 163 -1.81 -49.78 14.00
CA VAL A 163 -1.89 -51.05 13.24
C VAL A 163 -0.49 -51.63 13.05
N GLU A 164 0.42 -50.81 12.54
CA GLU A 164 1.82 -51.21 12.27
C GLU A 164 2.59 -51.52 13.55
N THR A 165 2.34 -50.76 14.62
CA THR A 165 2.89 -51.03 15.96
C THR A 165 2.55 -52.46 16.43
N ALA A 166 1.33 -52.93 16.15
CA ALA A 166 0.88 -54.27 16.53
C ALA A 166 1.48 -55.36 15.63
N GLU A 167 1.57 -55.12 14.32
CA GLU A 167 2.14 -56.04 13.34
C GLU A 167 3.64 -56.28 13.57
N LEU A 168 4.38 -55.23 13.96
CA LEU A 168 5.82 -55.27 14.22
C LEU A 168 6.19 -55.55 15.69
N HIS A 169 5.19 -55.80 16.55
CA HIS A 169 5.37 -56.02 18.00
C HIS A 169 6.19 -54.94 18.70
N LEU A 170 6.02 -53.68 18.30
CA LEU A 170 6.73 -52.53 18.87
C LEU A 170 6.11 -52.12 20.21
N LYS A 171 6.94 -51.67 21.16
CA LYS A 171 6.42 -51.13 22.43
C LYS A 171 5.91 -49.70 22.23
N GLY A 172 4.72 -49.41 22.76
CA GLY A 172 4.15 -48.06 22.72
C GLY A 172 4.88 -47.05 23.62
N LYS A 173 4.56 -45.76 23.47
CA LYS A 173 5.05 -44.67 24.34
C LYS A 173 4.77 -45.03 25.81
N PRO A 174 5.73 -44.84 26.75
CA PRO A 174 6.96 -44.04 26.63
C PRO A 174 8.20 -44.79 26.11
N ALA A 175 8.07 -46.02 25.59
CA ALA A 175 9.18 -46.66 24.89
C ALA A 175 9.43 -45.94 23.53
N PRO A 176 10.69 -45.84 23.07
CA PRO A 176 11.03 -45.09 21.85
C PRO A 176 10.73 -45.83 20.55
N ASP A 177 10.32 -47.10 20.61
CA ASP A 177 10.24 -48.04 19.49
C ASP A 177 9.43 -47.49 18.29
N THR A 178 8.33 -46.76 18.54
CA THR A 178 7.49 -46.19 17.46
C THR A 178 8.14 -45.02 16.73
N PHE A 179 8.82 -44.11 17.44
CA PHE A 179 9.59 -43.03 16.81
C PHE A 179 10.86 -43.57 16.12
N LEU A 180 11.52 -44.57 16.72
CA LEU A 180 12.69 -45.22 16.11
C LEU A 180 12.33 -45.92 14.80
N GLN A 181 11.19 -46.61 14.76
CA GLN A 181 10.67 -47.22 13.54
C GLN A 181 10.41 -46.19 12.44
N ALA A 182 9.80 -45.04 12.79
CA ALA A 182 9.56 -43.96 11.82
C ALA A 182 10.88 -43.37 11.28
N ALA A 183 11.88 -43.17 12.14
CA ALA A 183 13.20 -42.72 11.71
C ALA A 183 13.89 -43.75 10.79
N GLU A 184 13.79 -45.05 11.10
CA GLU A 184 14.31 -46.13 10.27
C GLU A 184 13.64 -46.17 8.89
N GLN A 185 12.31 -46.04 8.81
CA GLN A 185 11.58 -45.98 7.54
C GLN A 185 11.96 -44.76 6.70
N LEU A 186 12.25 -43.61 7.33
CA LEU A 186 12.76 -42.43 6.65
C LEU A 186 14.25 -42.55 6.25
N GLY A 187 14.96 -43.57 6.76
CA GLY A 187 16.40 -43.74 6.56
C GLY A 187 17.24 -42.68 7.26
N VAL A 188 16.77 -42.14 8.40
CA VAL A 188 17.42 -41.06 9.16
C VAL A 188 17.86 -41.56 10.52
N LYS A 189 19.06 -41.14 10.98
CA LYS A 189 19.54 -41.48 12.32
C LYS A 189 18.79 -40.67 13.38
N PRO A 190 18.47 -41.23 14.56
CA PRO A 190 17.73 -40.51 15.60
C PRO A 190 18.37 -39.17 16.01
N ASP A 191 19.69 -39.11 16.12
CA ASP A 191 20.44 -37.90 16.48
C ASP A 191 20.37 -36.78 15.42
N ARG A 192 19.90 -37.09 14.20
CA ARG A 192 19.60 -36.13 13.12
C ARG A 192 18.11 -35.94 12.88
N ALA A 193 17.25 -36.35 13.81
CA ALA A 193 15.81 -36.18 13.71
C ALA A 193 15.22 -35.46 14.93
N ILE A 194 14.13 -34.73 14.70
CA ILE A 194 13.38 -33.99 15.72
C ILE A 194 12.07 -34.73 16.02
N VAL A 195 11.68 -34.81 17.29
CA VAL A 195 10.36 -35.32 17.71
C VAL A 195 9.49 -34.15 18.18
N VAL A 196 8.23 -34.10 17.75
CA VAL A 196 7.24 -33.09 18.15
C VAL A 196 6.04 -33.74 18.81
N GLU A 197 5.76 -33.38 20.07
CA GLU A 197 4.77 -34.05 20.92
C GLU A 197 4.05 -33.07 21.87
N ASP A 198 2.78 -33.32 22.23
CA ASP A 198 2.03 -32.55 23.24
C ASP A 198 1.79 -33.28 24.58
N ALA A 199 2.11 -34.58 24.68
CA ALA A 199 1.95 -35.43 25.87
C ALA A 199 3.27 -35.84 26.56
N GLU A 200 3.24 -36.00 27.89
CA GLU A 200 4.40 -36.35 28.73
C GLU A 200 5.05 -37.68 28.30
N ALA A 201 4.24 -38.72 28.04
CA ALA A 201 4.74 -40.04 27.65
C ALA A 201 5.44 -40.03 26.26
N GLY A 202 5.00 -39.18 25.33
CA GLY A 202 5.63 -39.06 24.02
C GLY A 202 6.91 -38.22 24.05
N VAL A 203 6.97 -37.19 24.89
CA VAL A 203 8.21 -36.44 25.14
C VAL A 203 9.27 -37.36 25.76
N GLU A 204 8.89 -38.18 26.74
CA GLU A 204 9.78 -39.16 27.37
C GLU A 204 10.26 -40.22 26.34
N SER A 205 9.37 -40.62 25.43
CA SER A 205 9.70 -41.51 24.30
C SER A 205 10.75 -40.90 23.37
N GLY A 206 10.58 -39.65 22.95
CA GLY A 206 11.57 -38.90 22.16
C GLY A 206 12.91 -38.78 22.88
N LYS A 207 12.91 -38.49 24.18
CA LYS A 207 14.16 -38.37 24.95
C LYS A 207 14.90 -39.69 25.07
N LYS A 208 14.20 -40.79 25.37
CA LYS A 208 14.78 -42.15 25.47
C LYS A 208 15.30 -42.67 24.13
N GLY A 209 14.71 -42.21 23.02
CA GLY A 209 15.13 -42.57 21.67
C GLY A 209 16.45 -41.93 21.23
N GLY A 210 16.99 -40.98 22.00
CA GLY A 210 18.22 -40.28 21.65
C GLY A 210 18.06 -39.36 20.44
N PHE A 211 16.85 -38.81 20.25
CA PHE A 211 16.59 -37.89 19.15
C PHE A 211 17.35 -36.58 19.33
N GLY A 212 17.77 -35.97 18.23
CA GLY A 212 18.62 -34.77 18.24
C GLY A 212 17.97 -33.55 18.89
N MET A 213 16.62 -33.50 18.89
CA MET A 213 15.84 -32.52 19.63
C MET A 213 14.41 -33.02 19.87
N VAL A 214 13.84 -32.72 21.03
CA VAL A 214 12.42 -32.97 21.36
C VAL A 214 11.70 -31.65 21.63
N ILE A 215 10.67 -31.36 20.83
CA ILE A 215 9.82 -30.17 20.94
C ILE A 215 8.50 -30.57 21.60
N GLY A 216 8.22 -29.98 22.78
CA GLY A 216 6.95 -30.10 23.47
C GLY A 216 5.97 -28.99 23.05
N VAL A 217 4.76 -29.33 22.63
CA VAL A 217 3.70 -28.36 22.28
C VAL A 217 2.68 -28.27 23.43
N ALA A 218 2.70 -27.17 24.18
CA ALA A 218 1.92 -27.00 25.41
C ALA A 218 0.43 -26.63 25.15
N ARG A 219 -0.29 -27.39 24.32
CA ARG A 219 -1.70 -27.12 23.95
C ARG A 219 -2.67 -27.11 25.13
N SER A 220 -2.35 -27.85 26.19
CA SER A 220 -3.22 -28.03 27.37
C SER A 220 -2.74 -27.25 28.60
N GLY A 221 -1.81 -26.29 28.44
CA GLY A 221 -1.19 -25.57 29.55
C GLY A 221 -0.22 -26.43 30.38
N ASN A 222 0.24 -27.56 29.84
CA ASN A 222 1.11 -28.55 30.48
C ASN A 222 2.61 -28.31 30.26
N GLY A 223 3.02 -27.09 29.87
CA GLY A 223 4.39 -26.80 29.42
C GLY A 223 5.48 -27.15 30.45
N LYS A 224 5.22 -26.94 31.75
CA LYS A 224 6.16 -27.32 32.81
C LYS A 224 6.37 -28.84 32.89
N ALA A 225 5.30 -29.62 32.76
CA ALA A 225 5.37 -31.07 32.80
C ALA A 225 6.10 -31.63 31.57
N LEU A 226 5.89 -31.04 30.38
CA LEU A 226 6.64 -31.41 29.17
C LEU A 226 8.14 -31.17 29.31
N ALA A 227 8.55 -30.03 29.89
CA ALA A 227 9.95 -29.75 30.17
C ALA A 227 10.56 -30.75 31.18
N GLU A 228 9.84 -31.06 32.27
CA GLU A 228 10.29 -32.03 33.29
C GLU A 228 10.46 -33.46 32.75
N HIS A 229 9.68 -33.84 31.73
CA HIS A 229 9.75 -35.17 31.08
C HIS A 229 10.74 -35.25 29.91
N GLY A 230 11.49 -34.18 29.63
CA GLY A 230 12.65 -34.22 28.74
C GLY A 230 12.49 -33.49 27.41
N ALA A 231 11.51 -32.59 27.25
CA ALA A 231 11.44 -31.70 26.10
C ALA A 231 12.61 -30.70 26.16
N ASP A 232 13.36 -30.59 25.06
CA ASP A 232 14.48 -29.65 24.96
C ASP A 232 13.98 -28.21 24.72
N ILE A 233 12.82 -28.07 24.05
CA ILE A 233 12.10 -26.82 23.86
C ILE A 233 10.61 -27.06 24.12
N VAL A 234 9.95 -26.09 24.76
CA VAL A 234 8.50 -26.09 24.94
C VAL A 234 7.92 -24.83 24.30
N VAL A 235 6.98 -25.01 23.37
CA VAL A 235 6.28 -23.93 22.65
C VAL A 235 4.78 -24.01 22.88
N ARG A 236 4.08 -22.88 22.74
CA ARG A 236 2.59 -22.90 22.80
C ARG A 236 2.00 -23.32 21.46
N ASP A 237 2.71 -23.00 20.38
CA ASP A 237 2.33 -23.28 19.01
C ASP A 237 3.60 -23.44 18.16
N LEU A 238 3.55 -24.28 17.12
CA LEU A 238 4.71 -24.51 16.25
C LEU A 238 5.08 -23.28 15.39
N ALA A 239 4.23 -22.26 15.30
CA ALA A 239 4.58 -20.96 14.73
C ALA A 239 5.72 -20.25 15.50
N GLU A 240 6.00 -20.65 16.73
CA GLU A 240 7.12 -20.14 17.54
C GLU A 240 8.48 -20.76 17.12
N VAL A 241 8.47 -21.75 16.22
CA VAL A 241 9.68 -22.42 15.71
C VAL A 241 9.76 -22.25 14.19
N LEU A 242 10.83 -21.64 13.70
CA LEU A 242 11.04 -21.40 12.26
C LEU A 242 12.20 -22.26 11.73
N PRO A 243 12.01 -23.05 10.66
CA PRO A 243 13.11 -23.67 9.93
C PRO A 243 13.95 -22.61 9.23
N GLU A 244 15.27 -22.74 9.27
CA GLU A 244 16.18 -21.90 8.50
C GLU A 244 16.13 -22.34 7.04
N LEU A 245 15.48 -21.52 6.19
CA LEU A 245 15.40 -21.77 4.76
C LEU A 245 16.79 -21.54 4.15
N THR A 246 17.44 -22.61 3.69
CA THR A 246 18.61 -22.48 2.83
C THR A 246 18.18 -21.86 1.51
N ASP A 247 18.66 -20.64 1.27
CA ASP A 247 18.39 -19.87 0.07
C ASP A 247 18.93 -20.58 -1.18
N LEU A 248 18.02 -21.22 -1.93
CA LEU A 248 18.24 -21.63 -3.31
C LEU A 248 16.92 -21.49 -4.09
N SER A 249 16.75 -20.32 -4.70
CA SER A 249 16.20 -20.14 -6.05
C SER A 249 15.30 -21.29 -6.57
N ASN A 250 14.00 -21.27 -6.25
CA ASN A 250 13.02 -22.02 -7.03
C ASN A 250 11.65 -21.34 -7.01
N CYS A 251 11.26 -20.89 -8.20
CA CYS A 251 10.06 -20.13 -8.50
C CYS A 251 8.79 -20.99 -8.50
N GLY A 252 7.66 -20.28 -8.35
CA GLY A 252 6.36 -20.78 -8.81
C GLY A 252 5.23 -20.69 -7.81
N LYS A 253 5.32 -19.84 -6.77
CA LYS A 253 4.17 -19.33 -6.00
C LYS A 253 4.56 -17.95 -5.45
N ASN A 254 3.92 -16.89 -5.93
CA ASN A 254 3.96 -15.58 -5.29
C ASN A 254 3.16 -15.67 -3.98
N GLU A 255 3.76 -16.25 -2.93
CA GLU A 255 3.41 -15.81 -1.58
C GLU A 255 4.09 -14.44 -1.41
N LEU A 256 3.29 -13.40 -1.13
CA LEU A 256 3.75 -12.05 -0.74
C LEU A 256 4.99 -12.15 0.17
N PRO A 257 5.97 -11.23 0.10
CA PRO A 257 7.21 -11.31 0.87
C PRO A 257 6.94 -11.59 2.36
N GLN A 258 7.12 -12.84 2.79
CA GLN A 258 6.92 -13.27 4.19
C GLN A 258 7.89 -12.59 5.17
N MET A 259 8.91 -11.88 4.66
CA MET A 259 9.88 -11.13 5.46
C MET A 259 9.35 -9.81 6.06
N ALA A 260 8.12 -9.36 5.77
CA ALA A 260 7.60 -8.09 6.30
C ALA A 260 6.44 -8.22 7.30
N MET A 261 5.91 -9.44 7.53
CA MET A 261 4.75 -9.65 8.42
C MET A 261 5.10 -9.92 9.88
N SER A 262 6.37 -10.17 10.21
CA SER A 262 6.78 -10.48 11.60
C SER A 262 6.82 -9.25 12.52
N ASP A 263 6.77 -8.04 11.96
CA ASP A 263 6.94 -6.79 12.71
C ASP A 263 5.62 -6.07 13.03
N LEU A 264 4.48 -6.60 12.55
CA LEU A 264 3.16 -6.00 12.72
C LEU A 264 2.32 -6.79 13.74
N ASP A 265 2.00 -6.16 14.87
CA ASP A 265 0.96 -6.67 15.78
C ASP A 265 -0.43 -6.30 15.22
N VAL A 266 -0.94 -7.13 14.30
CA VAL A 266 -2.19 -6.89 13.54
C VAL A 266 -3.45 -7.13 14.38
N THR A 267 -3.34 -7.34 15.69
CA THR A 267 -4.52 -7.72 16.48
C THR A 267 -5.37 -6.54 16.96
N LYS A 268 -4.89 -5.28 16.81
CA LYS A 268 -5.65 -4.05 17.14
C LYS A 268 -5.30 -2.77 16.33
N ALA A 269 -4.40 -2.81 15.34
CA ALA A 269 -3.67 -1.61 14.89
C ALA A 269 -3.78 -1.27 13.37
N ASN A 270 -4.98 -1.15 12.80
CA ASN A 270 -5.16 -0.73 11.39
C ASN A 270 -4.79 0.75 11.08
N TRP A 271 -4.33 1.50 12.08
CA TRP A 271 -4.03 2.93 11.99
C TRP A 271 -2.58 3.28 12.36
N ILE A 272 -1.76 2.28 12.69
CA ILE A 272 -0.41 2.49 13.19
C ILE A 272 0.59 1.79 12.29
N VAL A 273 1.48 2.56 11.67
CA VAL A 273 2.67 2.02 11.02
C VAL A 273 3.77 1.93 12.09
N SER A 274 4.26 0.72 12.37
CA SER A 274 5.22 0.46 13.44
C SER A 274 6.54 -0.11 12.94
N TYR A 275 7.64 0.39 13.47
CA TYR A 275 8.99 -0.14 13.30
C TYR A 275 9.56 -0.49 14.68
N ASN A 276 9.99 -1.74 14.87
CA ASN A 276 10.48 -2.22 16.17
C ASN A 276 12.01 -2.39 16.21
N LYS A 277 12.71 -1.92 15.17
CA LYS A 277 14.17 -1.95 15.06
C LYS A 277 14.68 -0.69 14.35
N TYR A 278 15.82 -0.21 14.80
CA TYR A 278 16.62 0.77 14.08
C TYR A 278 17.45 0.05 13.02
N ASP A 279 17.39 0.53 11.78
CA ASP A 279 18.13 -0.02 10.65
C ASP A 279 18.62 1.11 9.73
N PRO A 280 19.90 1.51 9.84
CA PRO A 280 20.46 2.61 9.06
C PRO A 280 20.25 2.51 7.55
N GLU A 281 20.22 1.30 6.98
CA GLU A 281 20.07 1.13 5.53
C GLU A 281 18.68 1.54 5.02
N THR A 282 17.68 1.61 5.90
CA THR A 282 16.29 1.92 5.53
C THR A 282 15.78 3.25 6.07
N GLU A 283 16.59 4.00 6.81
CA GLU A 283 16.16 5.24 7.48
C GLU A 283 15.66 6.31 6.50
N MET A 284 16.36 6.64 5.41
CA MET A 284 15.85 7.62 4.44
C MET A 284 14.47 7.25 3.85
N LYS A 285 14.16 5.96 3.68
CA LYS A 285 12.82 5.51 3.27
C LYS A 285 11.82 5.72 4.40
N ARG A 286 12.18 5.33 5.61
CA ARG A 286 11.37 5.51 6.82
C ARG A 286 11.04 6.97 7.05
N GLU A 287 12.00 7.87 6.85
CA GLU A 287 11.83 9.31 6.93
C GLU A 287 10.80 9.85 5.91
N SER A 288 10.77 9.33 4.69
CA SER A 288 9.72 9.68 3.71
C SER A 288 8.35 9.18 4.17
N LEU A 289 8.26 7.91 4.59
CA LEU A 289 6.99 7.28 5.00
C LEU A 289 6.42 7.88 6.29
N CYS A 290 7.28 8.29 7.21
CA CYS A 290 6.96 8.93 8.48
C CYS A 290 6.98 10.48 8.40
N ALA A 291 7.01 11.06 7.20
CA ALA A 291 6.91 12.49 7.02
C ALA A 291 5.57 13.02 7.53
N LEU A 292 5.61 14.21 8.13
CA LEU A 292 4.47 14.91 8.69
C LEU A 292 4.25 16.22 7.94
N GLY A 293 3.01 16.56 7.65
CA GLY A 293 2.64 17.80 6.95
C GLY A 293 1.15 18.07 6.97
N ASN A 294 0.77 19.25 6.47
CA ASN A 294 -0.60 19.75 6.56
C ASN A 294 -1.09 20.45 5.28
N GLY A 295 -0.44 20.25 4.14
CA GLY A 295 -0.78 20.88 2.86
C GLY A 295 -0.16 22.27 2.66
N TYR A 296 0.38 22.87 3.73
CA TYR A 296 1.16 24.10 3.69
C TYR A 296 2.67 23.80 3.81
N PHE A 297 3.08 23.17 4.92
CA PHE A 297 4.47 22.78 5.13
C PHE A 297 4.62 21.34 5.64
N PHE A 298 5.82 20.80 5.48
CA PHE A 298 6.15 19.40 5.68
C PHE A 298 7.51 19.28 6.33
N THR A 299 7.67 18.26 7.17
CA THR A 299 8.95 17.81 7.65
C THR A 299 9.07 16.31 7.45
N ARG A 300 10.23 15.85 6.98
CA ARG A 300 10.54 14.43 6.90
C ARG A 300 10.55 13.82 8.30
N GLY A 301 10.28 12.52 8.36
CA GLY A 301 10.27 11.72 9.57
C GLY A 301 11.66 11.45 10.19
N ALA A 302 12.65 12.30 9.95
CA ALA A 302 14.01 12.21 10.51
C ALA A 302 13.98 12.45 12.03
N ALA A 303 14.84 11.79 12.80
CA ALA A 303 14.88 11.94 14.26
C ALA A 303 15.29 13.36 14.70
N SER A 304 15.00 13.78 15.95
CA SER A 304 15.42 15.10 16.44
C SER A 304 16.93 15.22 16.69
N ASP A 305 17.64 14.08 16.76
CA ASP A 305 19.10 13.97 16.81
C ASP A 305 19.74 13.76 15.43
N ALA A 306 18.95 13.59 14.37
CA ALA A 306 19.46 13.31 13.03
C ALA A 306 20.11 14.54 12.39
N VAL A 307 21.24 14.30 11.73
CA VAL A 307 21.94 15.25 10.87
C VAL A 307 21.92 14.75 9.43
N ALA A 308 22.01 15.64 8.44
CA ALA A 308 22.03 15.21 7.05
C ALA A 308 23.35 14.50 6.71
N ASP A 309 23.27 13.22 6.34
CA ASP A 309 24.40 12.36 5.98
C ASP A 309 23.98 11.22 5.02
N ASP A 310 24.73 10.11 4.98
CA ASP A 310 24.42 8.95 4.12
C ASP A 310 23.29 8.05 4.66
N VAL A 311 22.89 8.22 5.93
CA VAL A 311 21.84 7.45 6.63
C VAL A 311 20.56 8.28 6.76
N HIS A 312 20.70 9.56 7.13
CA HIS A 312 19.64 10.46 7.49
C HIS A 312 19.52 11.64 6.52
N TYR A 313 18.29 12.03 6.22
CA TYR A 313 17.99 13.19 5.40
C TYR A 313 16.87 14.03 6.00
N PRO A 314 17.14 14.83 7.04
CA PRO A 314 16.16 15.79 7.54
C PRO A 314 15.85 16.81 6.45
N GLY A 315 14.57 17.02 6.18
CA GLY A 315 14.11 17.98 5.18
C GLY A 315 12.82 18.65 5.60
N THR A 316 12.78 19.97 5.49
CA THR A 316 11.59 20.79 5.71
C THR A 316 11.20 21.48 4.41
N TYR A 317 9.94 21.42 4.01
CA TYR A 317 9.48 21.94 2.72
C TYR A 317 8.19 22.74 2.88
N ILE A 318 7.97 23.71 2.00
CA ILE A 318 6.71 24.44 1.86
C ILE A 318 6.15 24.20 0.45
N ALA A 319 4.84 24.00 0.36
CA ALA A 319 4.16 23.74 -0.91
C ALA A 319 4.44 24.88 -1.92
N GLY A 320 5.00 24.50 -3.07
CA GLY A 320 5.34 25.44 -4.15
C GLY A 320 6.59 26.30 -3.92
N ALA A 321 7.39 26.05 -2.88
CA ALA A 321 8.62 26.79 -2.60
C ALA A 321 9.79 26.34 -3.50
N TYR A 322 9.84 26.88 -4.71
CA TYR A 322 10.90 26.58 -5.68
C TYR A 322 12.01 27.63 -5.73
N ASN A 323 13.21 27.20 -6.13
CA ASN A 323 14.32 28.06 -6.46
C ASN A 323 15.19 27.44 -7.56
N SER A 324 15.84 28.27 -8.39
CA SER A 324 16.63 27.77 -9.52
C SER A 324 18.11 27.63 -9.17
N SER A 325 18.76 26.64 -9.78
CA SER A 325 20.20 26.47 -9.84
C SER A 325 20.66 26.21 -11.29
N ARG A 326 21.95 26.40 -11.59
CA ARG A 326 22.53 26.11 -12.90
C ARG A 326 23.20 24.75 -12.87
N LEU A 327 22.76 23.83 -13.74
CA LEU A 327 23.21 22.44 -13.79
C LEU A 327 23.36 21.96 -15.23
N GLY A 328 24.24 20.98 -15.47
CA GLY A 328 24.39 20.34 -16.78
C GLY A 328 25.82 19.92 -17.08
N PRO A 329 26.06 19.26 -18.23
CA PRO A 329 27.42 19.03 -18.71
C PRO A 329 28.14 20.36 -18.93
N SER A 330 29.48 20.37 -18.78
CA SER A 330 30.29 21.60 -18.95
C SER A 330 30.14 22.28 -20.32
N SER A 331 29.60 21.58 -21.32
CA SER A 331 29.29 22.11 -22.65
C SER A 331 27.94 22.82 -22.75
N GLU A 332 27.01 22.56 -21.84
CA GLU A 332 25.63 23.10 -21.86
C GLU A 332 25.01 23.07 -20.45
N GLU A 333 25.11 24.20 -19.74
CA GLU A 333 24.38 24.41 -18.48
C GLU A 333 22.95 24.90 -18.76
N PHE A 334 21.99 24.43 -17.97
CA PHE A 334 20.59 24.81 -18.03
C PHE A 334 20.06 25.14 -16.63
N ASP A 335 18.93 25.86 -16.59
CA ASP A 335 18.23 26.15 -15.33
C ASP A 335 17.53 24.88 -14.84
N ARG A 336 17.86 24.44 -13.62
CA ARG A 336 17.10 23.42 -12.88
C ARG A 336 16.40 24.12 -11.72
N GLU A 337 15.09 24.20 -11.83
CA GLU A 337 14.24 24.68 -10.74
C GLU A 337 13.94 23.50 -9.80
N GLU A 338 14.00 23.71 -8.49
CA GLU A 338 13.92 22.65 -7.48
C GLU A 338 13.11 23.10 -6.27
N LEU A 339 12.36 22.17 -5.68
CA LEU A 339 11.75 22.34 -4.35
C LEU A 339 12.85 22.57 -3.31
N VAL A 340 12.78 23.67 -2.57
CA VAL A 340 13.84 24.08 -1.64
C VAL A 340 13.72 23.35 -0.31
N ASN A 341 14.82 22.73 0.15
CA ASN A 341 14.96 22.28 1.53
C ASN A 341 15.18 23.50 2.45
N LEU A 342 14.20 23.75 3.32
CA LEU A 342 14.13 24.88 4.25
C LEU A 342 14.86 24.60 5.57
N PRO A 343 15.14 25.62 6.40
CA PRO A 343 15.85 25.42 7.66
C PRO A 343 15.22 24.33 8.52
N ASN A 344 16.06 23.46 9.06
CA ASN A 344 15.62 22.32 9.86
C ASN A 344 15.34 22.76 11.29
N TRP A 345 14.08 22.67 11.71
CA TRP A 345 13.63 23.03 13.06
C TRP A 345 13.64 21.86 14.04
N LEU A 346 13.84 20.62 13.56
CA LEU A 346 13.80 19.40 14.37
C LEU A 346 14.91 19.27 15.43
N PRO A 347 16.13 19.85 15.29
CA PRO A 347 17.19 19.65 16.27
C PRO A 347 16.77 19.92 17.71
N LEU A 348 16.71 18.85 18.50
CA LEU A 348 16.46 18.83 19.95
C LEU A 348 17.09 17.57 20.51
N THR A 349 18.23 17.74 21.19
CA THR A 349 19.07 16.64 21.68
C THR A 349 19.60 16.95 23.08
N PHE A 350 20.29 15.99 23.69
CA PHE A 350 20.85 16.11 25.02
C PHE A 350 22.22 15.44 25.11
N SER A 351 22.99 15.76 26.16
CA SER A 351 24.18 15.01 26.57
C SER A 351 24.20 14.82 28.08
N ILE A 352 24.90 13.77 28.52
CA ILE A 352 25.06 13.41 29.92
C ILE A 352 26.45 13.86 30.36
N ASP A 353 26.52 14.66 31.42
CA ASP A 353 27.74 15.30 31.94
C ASP A 353 28.55 16.00 30.84
N ASP A 354 29.79 15.58 30.61
CA ASP A 354 30.69 16.10 29.58
C ASP A 354 30.81 15.15 28.36
N GLY A 355 29.85 14.24 28.20
CA GLY A 355 29.76 13.33 27.06
C GLY A 355 29.35 14.00 25.75
N ASN A 356 29.34 13.21 24.67
CA ASN A 356 28.86 13.65 23.36
C ASN A 356 27.35 13.92 23.37
N TRP A 357 26.89 14.77 22.45
CA TRP A 357 25.47 14.88 22.14
C TRP A 357 24.93 13.51 21.70
N PHE A 358 23.73 13.18 22.16
CA PHE A 358 23.06 11.94 21.81
C PHE A 358 22.91 11.83 20.29
N SER A 359 23.32 10.67 19.78
CA SER A 359 23.09 10.20 18.42
C SER A 359 22.78 8.71 18.51
N ILE A 360 21.69 8.28 17.88
CA ILE A 360 21.29 6.87 17.87
C ILE A 360 22.37 5.95 17.28
N ASP A 361 23.19 6.45 16.35
CA ASP A 361 24.28 5.70 15.71
C ASP A 361 25.50 5.46 16.62
N GLU A 362 25.58 6.16 17.75
CA GLU A 362 26.72 6.09 18.67
C GLU A 362 26.46 5.27 19.95
N VAL A 363 25.26 4.71 20.12
CA VAL A 363 24.81 4.04 21.35
C VAL A 363 24.46 2.56 21.15
N GLU A 364 24.48 1.79 22.24
CA GLU A 364 23.97 0.42 22.25
C GLU A 364 22.45 0.43 22.48
N ILE A 365 21.68 0.07 21.45
CA ILE A 365 20.21 0.06 21.51
C ILE A 365 19.74 -1.24 22.20
N GLU A 366 19.03 -1.10 23.32
CA GLU A 366 18.39 -2.21 24.04
C GLU A 366 16.99 -2.52 23.49
N ASP A 367 16.23 -1.47 23.16
CA ASP A 367 14.86 -1.55 22.67
C ASP A 367 14.56 -0.33 21.80
N PHE A 368 13.83 -0.53 20.70
CA PHE A 368 13.47 0.52 19.77
C PHE A 368 12.02 0.36 19.32
N SER A 369 11.27 1.45 19.30
CA SER A 369 9.95 1.49 18.69
C SER A 369 9.70 2.85 18.06
N GLN A 370 9.27 2.87 16.80
CA GLN A 370 8.78 4.07 16.13
C GLN A 370 7.40 3.78 15.55
N LYS A 371 6.44 4.67 15.81
CA LYS A 371 5.03 4.47 15.45
C LYS A 371 4.45 5.73 14.83
N LEU A 372 4.04 5.66 13.57
CA LEU A 372 3.22 6.70 12.94
C LEU A 372 1.75 6.37 13.17
N ASN A 373 1.06 7.20 13.96
CA ASN A 373 -0.37 7.09 14.14
C ASN A 373 -1.09 7.92 13.06
N LEU A 374 -1.62 7.23 12.05
CA LEU A 374 -2.31 7.82 10.91
C LEU A 374 -3.64 8.49 11.30
N GLN A 375 -4.30 7.97 12.34
CA GLN A 375 -5.57 8.52 12.83
C GLN A 375 -5.38 9.87 13.52
N GLN A 376 -4.19 10.11 14.09
CA GLN A 376 -3.87 11.30 14.86
C GLN A 376 -2.92 12.25 14.13
N GLY A 377 -2.22 11.78 13.09
CA GLY A 377 -1.12 12.51 12.46
C GLY A 377 0.00 12.85 13.43
N ILE A 378 0.38 11.88 14.28
CA ILE A 378 1.45 12.00 15.26
C ILE A 378 2.45 10.87 15.06
N LEU A 379 3.74 11.22 15.03
CA LEU A 379 4.83 10.26 15.04
C LEU A 379 5.37 10.11 16.46
N TYR A 380 5.51 8.87 16.91
CA TYR A 380 6.10 8.50 18.19
C TYR A 380 7.42 7.76 17.98
N ARG A 381 8.38 7.96 18.87
CA ARG A 381 9.62 7.18 18.95
C ARG A 381 9.95 6.87 20.41
N GLU A 382 10.33 5.65 20.72
CA GLU A 382 10.88 5.24 22.01
C GLU A 382 12.19 4.49 21.76
N VAL A 383 13.24 4.91 22.44
CA VAL A 383 14.56 4.26 22.39
C VAL A 383 15.03 4.02 23.81
N LYS A 384 15.31 2.76 24.15
CA LYS A 384 16.05 2.41 25.36
C LYS A 384 17.47 2.06 24.92
N PHE A 385 18.44 2.74 25.49
CA PHE A 385 19.83 2.58 25.06
C PHE A 385 20.80 2.70 26.23
N LYS A 386 22.01 2.26 25.96
CA LYS A 386 23.16 2.41 26.83
C LYS A 386 24.27 3.17 26.10
N ASP A 387 24.77 4.23 26.72
CA ASP A 387 25.90 4.99 26.16
C ASP A 387 27.27 4.31 26.42
N LYS A 388 28.35 4.94 25.93
CA LYS A 388 29.72 4.42 26.07
C LYS A 388 30.23 4.39 27.51
N GLU A 389 29.68 5.24 28.39
CA GLU A 389 30.01 5.29 29.82
C GLU A 389 29.14 4.32 30.66
N GLY A 390 28.13 3.72 30.03
CA GLY A 390 27.25 2.71 30.62
C GLY A 390 25.95 3.26 31.21
N HIS A 391 25.62 4.51 30.92
CA HIS A 391 24.35 5.12 31.32
C HIS A 391 23.20 4.52 30.51
N GLU A 392 22.25 3.90 31.21
CA GLU A 392 20.99 3.42 30.65
C GLU A 392 19.97 4.56 30.68
N THR A 393 19.47 4.90 29.49
CA THR A 393 18.53 6.02 29.30
C THR A 393 17.34 5.55 28.48
N THR A 394 16.15 6.04 28.81
CA THR A 394 14.98 5.93 27.92
C THR A 394 14.63 7.30 27.36
N LEU A 395 14.57 7.38 26.04
CA LEU A 395 14.14 8.54 25.27
C LEU A 395 12.77 8.23 24.67
N ARG A 396 11.79 9.10 24.91
CA ARG A 396 10.47 9.04 24.25
C ARG A 396 10.24 10.33 23.51
N GLU A 397 9.69 10.26 22.32
CA GLU A 397 9.42 11.40 21.47
C GLU A 397 8.02 11.31 20.91
N ARG A 398 7.38 12.47 20.77
CA ARG A 398 6.19 12.63 19.95
C ARG A 398 6.23 13.94 19.19
N ARG A 399 5.73 13.94 17.95
CA ARG A 399 5.69 15.14 17.11
C ARG A 399 4.54 15.18 16.13
N PHE A 400 4.21 16.39 15.69
CA PHE A 400 3.16 16.68 14.72
C PHE A 400 3.50 17.93 13.90
N VAL A 401 3.03 17.97 12.65
CA VAL A 401 2.77 19.22 11.92
C VAL A 401 1.27 19.47 12.02
N HIS A 402 0.89 20.65 12.52
CA HIS A 402 -0.46 20.85 13.02
C HIS A 402 -1.45 21.06 11.87
N MET A 403 -2.56 20.32 11.86
CA MET A 403 -3.50 20.28 10.75
C MET A 403 -4.53 21.41 10.81
N HIS A 404 -4.82 21.97 11.99
CA HIS A 404 -5.75 23.09 12.12
C HIS A 404 -5.04 24.45 11.92
N PHE A 405 -4.06 24.77 12.77
CA PHE A 405 -3.12 25.87 12.57
C PHE A 405 -2.03 25.52 11.54
N SER A 406 -2.17 26.03 10.30
CA SER A 406 -1.30 25.69 9.16
C SER A 406 0.18 26.01 9.37
N HIS A 407 0.50 27.00 10.22
CA HIS A 407 1.86 27.49 10.42
C HIS A 407 2.59 26.82 11.59
N LEU A 408 1.91 26.00 12.40
CA LEU A 408 2.47 25.44 13.64
C LEU A 408 2.91 23.98 13.50
N ALA A 409 3.99 23.62 14.19
CA ALA A 409 4.40 22.26 14.48
C ALA A 409 4.87 22.14 15.93
N GLY A 410 4.90 20.91 16.44
CA GLY A 410 5.38 20.62 17.78
C GLY A 410 6.18 19.34 17.83
N GLN A 411 7.20 19.32 18.69
CA GLN A 411 7.86 18.10 19.14
C GLN A 411 8.09 18.11 20.64
N GLU A 412 8.01 16.95 21.27
CA GLU A 412 8.36 16.74 22.67
C GLU A 412 9.34 15.58 22.77
N ILE A 413 10.38 15.73 23.60
CA ILE A 413 11.21 14.62 24.06
C ILE A 413 11.07 14.46 25.59
N GLU A 414 10.89 13.23 26.05
CA GLU A 414 10.95 12.84 27.46
C GLU A 414 12.19 11.98 27.68
N ILE A 415 13.03 12.37 28.63
CA ILE A 415 14.27 11.67 28.98
C ILE A 415 14.11 11.09 30.38
N GLU A 416 14.40 9.79 30.54
CA GLU A 416 14.36 9.05 31.80
C GLU A 416 15.74 8.44 32.11
N ALA A 417 16.34 8.84 33.24
CA ALA A 417 17.63 8.33 33.71
C ALA A 417 17.46 7.03 34.49
N ARG A 418 17.69 5.87 33.88
CA ARG A 418 17.37 4.57 34.53
C ARG A 418 18.39 4.15 35.59
N ASN A 419 19.67 4.39 35.35
CA ASN A 419 20.75 3.90 36.21
C ASN A 419 21.80 4.97 36.58
N TRP A 420 21.53 6.25 36.32
CA TRP A 420 22.52 7.32 36.49
C TRP A 420 21.94 8.58 37.15
N SER A 421 22.82 9.44 37.64
CA SER A 421 22.51 10.77 38.18
C SER A 421 23.69 11.68 37.84
N GLY A 422 23.44 12.91 37.44
CA GLY A 422 24.46 13.79 36.90
C GLY A 422 23.85 15.03 36.27
N LYS A 423 24.59 15.66 35.36
CA LYS A 423 24.12 16.83 34.63
C LYS A 423 23.53 16.43 33.29
N LEU A 424 22.28 16.81 33.04
CA LEU A 424 21.67 16.72 31.71
C LEU A 424 21.83 18.05 30.99
N LYS A 425 22.62 18.07 29.92
CA LYS A 425 22.69 19.23 29.02
C LYS A 425 21.65 19.04 27.91
N VAL A 426 20.84 20.05 27.65
CA VAL A 426 19.84 20.02 26.57
C VAL A 426 20.20 21.09 25.55
N LYS A 427 20.07 20.75 24.26
CA LYS A 427 20.32 21.66 23.14
C LYS A 427 19.12 21.67 22.20
N THR A 428 18.63 22.86 21.88
CA THR A 428 17.62 23.12 20.85
C THR A 428 18.23 24.01 19.77
N GLU A 429 17.91 23.76 18.51
CA GLU A 429 18.52 24.47 17.37
C GLU A 429 17.54 24.66 16.21
N ILE A 430 17.71 25.75 15.45
CA ILE A 430 17.20 25.90 14.09
C ILE A 430 18.41 25.92 13.16
N ASP A 431 18.51 24.93 12.27
CA ASP A 431 19.63 24.77 11.36
C ASP A 431 19.35 25.34 9.98
N GLY A 432 19.93 26.51 9.66
CA GLY A 432 19.88 27.14 8.34
C GLY A 432 20.94 26.65 7.36
N SER A 433 21.86 25.77 7.79
CA SER A 433 22.98 25.31 6.97
C SER A 433 22.58 24.29 5.89
N VAL A 434 21.31 23.88 5.85
CA VAL A 434 20.71 22.91 4.91
C VAL A 434 21.05 23.16 3.43
N THR A 435 21.11 22.07 2.68
CA THR A 435 21.31 22.03 1.22
C THR A 435 20.32 21.06 0.59
N ASN A 436 20.03 21.24 -0.70
CA ASN A 436 19.36 20.24 -1.52
C ASN A 436 20.37 19.19 -1.98
N SER A 437 20.22 17.96 -1.50
CA SER A 437 21.04 16.80 -1.89
C SER A 437 20.24 15.50 -2.03
N GLY A 438 18.95 15.51 -1.69
CA GLY A 438 18.10 14.33 -1.54
C GLY A 438 17.74 13.61 -2.85
N ASP A 439 17.91 14.27 -3.99
CA ASP A 439 17.69 13.71 -5.34
C ASP A 439 18.92 13.85 -6.25
N SER A 440 20.11 14.08 -5.68
CA SER A 440 21.32 14.33 -6.47
C SER A 440 21.87 13.02 -7.08
N VAL A 441 21.69 12.85 -8.39
CA VAL A 441 22.24 11.71 -9.16
C VAL A 441 23.62 11.98 -9.73
N ASP A 442 23.99 13.24 -10.00
CA ASP A 442 25.34 13.61 -10.43
C ASP A 442 26.25 13.84 -9.20
N PRO A 443 27.35 13.07 -9.04
CA PRO A 443 28.30 13.27 -7.95
C PRO A 443 28.98 14.66 -7.94
N ASN A 444 28.97 15.41 -9.05
CA ASN A 444 29.51 16.77 -9.11
C ASN A 444 28.55 17.83 -8.54
N TYR A 445 27.27 17.49 -8.37
CA TYR A 445 26.22 18.39 -7.97
C TYR A 445 25.42 17.82 -6.80
N LYS A 446 26.15 17.32 -5.80
CA LYS A 446 25.55 16.70 -4.62
C LYS A 446 24.88 17.69 -3.67
N HIS A 447 25.32 18.95 -3.62
CA HIS A 447 24.84 19.91 -2.63
C HIS A 447 24.54 21.26 -3.29
N THR A 448 23.25 21.54 -3.52
CA THR A 448 22.81 22.85 -4.00
C THR A 448 22.38 23.70 -2.81
N LYS A 449 23.10 24.81 -2.57
CA LYS A 449 22.73 25.78 -1.53
C LYS A 449 21.78 26.82 -2.11
N HIS A 450 20.49 26.73 -1.77
CA HIS A 450 19.47 27.67 -2.23
C HIS A 450 19.22 28.84 -1.29
N LEU A 451 19.61 28.74 -0.03
CA LEU A 451 19.26 29.70 1.01
C LEU A 451 20.45 30.57 1.42
N LYS A 452 20.14 31.79 1.86
CA LYS A 452 21.04 32.69 2.56
C LYS A 452 20.36 33.15 3.85
N VAL A 453 21.08 33.11 4.96
CA VAL A 453 20.59 33.66 6.23
C VAL A 453 20.54 35.18 6.14
N VAL A 454 19.39 35.75 6.49
CA VAL A 454 19.10 37.19 6.52
C VAL A 454 19.17 37.70 7.95
N GLU A 455 18.61 36.95 8.90
CA GLU A 455 18.52 37.31 10.31
C GLU A 455 18.58 36.04 11.14
N CYS A 456 19.33 36.10 12.25
CA CYS A 456 19.43 35.02 13.22
C CYS A 456 19.38 35.66 14.60
N GLU A 457 18.48 35.17 15.45
CA GLU A 457 18.38 35.56 16.84
C GLU A 457 18.17 34.31 17.70
N ALA A 458 18.80 34.29 18.87
CA ALA A 458 18.62 33.25 19.86
C ALA A 458 18.59 33.94 21.22
N GLN A 459 17.40 34.03 21.81
CA GLN A 459 17.17 34.70 23.08
C GLN A 459 16.48 33.73 24.03
N ASP A 460 17.16 33.43 25.13
CA ASP A 460 16.66 32.51 26.15
C ASP A 460 16.16 31.18 25.52
N ASN A 461 14.87 30.89 25.65
CA ASN A 461 14.24 29.67 25.17
C ASN A 461 13.60 29.81 23.78
N GLU A 462 13.78 30.96 23.13
CA GLU A 462 13.25 31.31 21.82
C GLU A 462 14.37 31.43 20.78
N LEU A 463 14.17 30.78 19.64
CA LEU A 463 15.08 30.84 18.50
C LEU A 463 14.34 31.42 17.31
N PHE A 464 15.04 32.20 16.51
CA PHE A 464 14.51 32.80 15.30
C PHE A 464 15.53 32.75 14.17
N LEU A 465 15.07 32.35 12.99
CA LEU A 465 15.88 32.34 11.78
C LEU A 465 15.07 32.80 10.58
N LYS A 466 15.57 33.81 9.88
CA LYS A 466 15.02 34.31 8.62
C LYS A 466 16.00 34.07 7.50
N VAL A 467 15.54 33.44 6.43
CA VAL A 467 16.32 33.13 5.24
C VAL A 467 15.67 33.70 3.99
N ALA A 468 16.46 33.88 2.94
CA ALA A 468 15.97 34.20 1.60
C ALA A 468 16.54 33.22 0.58
N THR A 469 15.72 32.81 -0.40
CA THR A 469 16.22 32.08 -1.55
C THR A 469 17.12 32.97 -2.40
N ASN A 470 18.19 32.39 -2.95
CA ASN A 470 19.25 33.13 -3.62
C ASN A 470 18.91 33.61 -5.05
N ASP A 471 17.83 33.11 -5.66
CA ASP A 471 17.38 33.46 -7.01
C ASP A 471 15.91 33.93 -7.01
N SER A 472 14.97 33.13 -6.48
CA SER A 472 13.53 33.46 -6.49
C SER A 472 13.10 34.58 -5.53
N GLY A 473 13.95 34.96 -4.57
CA GLY A 473 13.68 36.02 -3.60
C GLY A 473 12.59 35.70 -2.56
N LEU A 474 12.21 34.43 -2.43
CA LEU A 474 11.29 33.95 -1.39
C LEU A 474 11.94 34.13 -0.02
N ILE A 475 11.27 34.85 0.88
CA ILE A 475 11.69 35.00 2.27
C ILE A 475 10.94 33.97 3.10
N VAL A 476 11.64 33.27 3.98
CA VAL A 476 11.08 32.30 4.92
C VAL A 476 11.57 32.63 6.32
N ALA A 477 10.70 32.61 7.31
CA ALA A 477 11.03 32.84 8.71
C ALA A 477 10.51 31.70 9.58
N LEU A 478 11.38 31.20 10.45
CA LEU A 478 11.08 30.19 11.46
C LEU A 478 11.34 30.78 12.84
N ALA A 479 10.45 30.50 13.78
CA ALA A 479 10.65 30.78 15.19
C ALA A 479 10.29 29.54 15.99
N THR A 480 10.99 29.30 17.09
CA THR A 480 10.68 28.18 17.99
C THR A 480 10.73 28.61 19.44
N ARG A 481 9.80 28.14 20.25
CA ARG A 481 9.81 28.27 21.72
C ARG A 481 9.99 26.89 22.34
N THR A 482 11.04 26.74 23.13
CA THR A 482 11.32 25.50 23.88
C THR A 482 10.95 25.70 25.34
N THR A 483 10.29 24.73 25.97
CA THR A 483 9.86 24.82 27.38
C THR A 483 10.10 23.51 28.09
N ILE A 484 10.32 23.59 29.40
CA ILE A 484 10.46 22.43 30.28
C ILE A 484 9.45 22.62 31.40
N PRO A 485 8.24 22.03 31.30
CA PRO A 485 7.15 22.32 32.24
C PRO A 485 7.52 22.09 33.71
N SER A 486 8.39 21.12 34.00
CA SER A 486 8.88 20.84 35.36
C SER A 486 9.92 21.86 35.86
N HIS A 487 10.53 22.64 34.96
CA HIS A 487 11.63 23.57 35.24
C HIS A 487 11.42 24.91 34.50
N PRO A 488 10.38 25.70 34.86
CA PRO A 488 10.02 26.91 34.11
C PRO A 488 11.03 28.06 34.24
N ASP A 489 11.81 28.11 35.33
CA ASP A 489 12.70 29.24 35.66
C ASP A 489 14.19 28.97 35.33
N VAL A 490 14.47 28.08 34.37
CA VAL A 490 15.86 27.74 33.99
C VAL A 490 16.48 28.80 33.08
N GLU A 491 17.76 29.07 33.28
CA GLU A 491 18.52 30.02 32.47
C GLU A 491 19.02 29.35 31.20
N TRP A 492 18.57 29.87 30.06
CA TRP A 492 18.96 29.41 28.73
C TRP A 492 20.12 30.23 28.17
N ASN A 493 21.03 29.58 27.48
CA ASN A 493 22.17 30.23 26.83
C ASN A 493 22.01 30.21 25.30
N GLY A 494 21.28 31.21 24.79
CA GLY A 494 21.04 31.43 23.37
C GLY A 494 22.23 32.08 22.65
N ARG A 495 22.55 31.59 21.45
CA ARG A 495 23.55 32.18 20.54
C ARG A 495 23.28 31.84 19.08
N CYS A 496 23.78 32.69 18.20
CA CYS A 496 23.85 32.41 16.76
C CYS A 496 25.27 31.98 16.39
N GLU A 497 25.40 30.83 15.73
CA GLU A 497 26.66 30.29 15.25
C GLU A 497 26.54 29.96 13.77
N GLU A 498 27.38 30.57 12.94
CA GLU A 498 27.34 30.42 11.47
C GLU A 498 25.95 30.74 10.87
N GLU A 499 25.20 29.71 10.48
CA GLU A 499 23.86 29.79 9.90
C GLU A 499 22.80 29.16 10.82
N ARG A 500 23.08 29.03 12.11
CA ARG A 500 22.28 28.30 13.10
C ARG A 500 21.93 29.18 14.29
N ALA A 501 20.68 29.09 14.76
CA ALA A 501 20.25 29.63 16.04
C ALA A 501 20.22 28.47 17.05
N ILE A 502 20.92 28.61 18.18
CA ILE A 502 21.13 27.52 19.15
C ILE A 502 20.84 28.05 20.55
N SER A 503 20.20 27.24 21.39
CA SER A 503 20.11 27.50 22.83
C SER A 503 20.35 26.23 23.64
N GLU A 504 21.04 26.38 24.76
CA GLU A 504 21.44 25.28 25.65
C GLU A 504 21.10 25.57 27.10
N ILE A 505 20.82 24.51 27.85
CA ILE A 505 20.66 24.55 29.31
C ILE A 505 21.38 23.38 29.96
N THR A 506 21.56 23.44 31.28
CA THR A 506 22.03 22.31 32.08
C THR A 506 21.12 22.13 33.27
N LEU A 507 20.65 20.90 33.48
CA LEU A 507 19.79 20.49 34.59
C LEU A 507 20.53 19.47 35.45
N ASP A 508 20.31 19.49 36.76
CA ASP A 508 20.70 18.38 37.62
C ASP A 508 19.64 17.28 37.50
N PHE A 509 20.08 16.03 37.36
CA PHE A 509 19.23 14.88 37.10
C PHE A 509 19.49 13.77 38.11
N THR A 510 18.42 13.19 38.65
CA THR A 510 18.49 12.07 39.59
C THR A 510 18.00 10.76 38.98
N GLN A 511 18.50 9.64 39.49
CA GLN A 511 18.11 8.33 38.98
C GLN A 511 16.60 8.10 39.17
N GLY A 512 15.93 7.69 38.09
CA GLY A 512 14.49 7.48 38.01
C GLY A 512 13.69 8.74 37.66
N GLU A 513 14.35 9.90 37.57
CA GLU A 513 13.72 11.16 37.17
C GLU A 513 13.37 11.18 35.68
N LYS A 514 12.29 11.89 35.35
CA LYS A 514 11.81 12.12 34.00
C LYS A 514 11.68 13.60 33.75
N VAL A 515 12.19 14.08 32.63
CA VAL A 515 11.96 15.47 32.19
C VAL A 515 11.45 15.47 30.76
N SER A 516 10.35 16.20 30.56
CA SER A 516 9.78 16.51 29.25
C SER A 516 10.25 17.88 28.79
N ILE A 517 10.71 17.95 27.55
CA ILE A 517 11.14 19.16 26.85
C ILE A 517 10.28 19.32 25.62
N GLN A 518 9.52 20.41 25.56
CA GLN A 518 8.53 20.68 24.53
C GLN A 518 9.00 21.84 23.65
N LYS A 519 9.01 21.65 22.33
CA LYS A 519 9.40 22.67 21.34
C LYS A 519 8.25 22.89 20.38
N ILE A 520 7.76 24.12 20.32
CA ILE A 520 6.78 24.59 19.33
C ILE A 520 7.53 25.38 18.27
N CYS A 521 7.16 25.19 16.99
CA CYS A 521 7.74 25.85 15.84
C CYS A 521 6.63 26.54 15.04
N ALA A 522 6.87 27.77 14.59
CA ALA A 522 6.06 28.41 13.56
C ALA A 522 6.88 28.66 12.29
N VAL A 523 6.22 28.63 11.13
CA VAL A 523 6.83 28.88 9.82
C VAL A 523 5.96 29.80 8.97
N TYR A 524 6.53 30.90 8.48
CA TYR A 524 5.89 31.81 7.52
C TYR A 524 6.81 32.11 6.34
N THR A 525 6.22 32.53 5.23
CA THR A 525 6.87 32.96 4.01
C THR A 525 6.36 34.31 3.54
N SER A 526 7.11 34.96 2.65
CA SER A 526 6.64 36.18 1.98
C SER A 526 5.46 35.98 1.02
N ARG A 527 4.91 34.76 0.91
CA ARG A 527 3.71 34.44 0.11
C ARG A 527 2.44 34.34 0.95
N ASP A 528 2.54 34.38 2.27
CA ASP A 528 1.36 34.26 3.13
C ASP A 528 0.52 35.53 3.07
N ASN A 529 -0.80 35.35 3.11
CA ASN A 529 -1.75 36.44 3.04
C ASN A 529 -1.98 37.04 4.43
N GLY A 530 -2.18 38.36 4.50
CA GLY A 530 -2.62 39.03 5.72
C GLY A 530 -1.51 39.34 6.74
N ILE A 531 -0.23 39.11 6.41
CA ILE A 531 0.91 39.44 7.27
C ILE A 531 1.61 40.75 6.85
N TYR A 532 2.27 41.43 7.79
CA TYR A 532 3.13 42.58 7.46
C TYR A 532 4.46 42.12 6.84
N GLU A 533 5.16 41.23 7.53
CA GLU A 533 6.34 40.52 7.02
C GLU A 533 6.55 39.21 7.80
N PRO A 534 7.20 38.18 7.19
CA PRO A 534 7.27 36.84 7.77
C PRO A 534 7.86 36.78 9.17
N GLY A 535 8.90 37.58 9.47
CA GLY A 535 9.59 37.53 10.75
C GLY A 535 8.70 37.90 11.95
N SER A 536 7.91 38.96 11.82
CA SER A 536 6.94 39.42 12.82
C SER A 536 5.83 38.39 13.01
N ALA A 537 5.24 37.90 11.92
CA ALA A 537 4.18 36.90 11.98
C ALA A 537 4.64 35.61 12.66
N THR A 538 5.84 35.10 12.35
CA THR A 538 6.33 33.88 12.98
C THR A 538 6.58 34.04 14.48
N ARG A 539 7.09 35.20 14.93
CA ARG A 539 7.29 35.47 16.36
C ARG A 539 5.96 35.58 17.10
N GLU A 540 5.03 36.37 16.56
CA GLU A 540 3.67 36.51 17.12
C GLU A 540 2.95 35.16 17.20
N GLU A 541 3.05 34.32 16.18
CA GLU A 541 2.43 32.98 16.17
C GLU A 541 3.01 32.06 17.25
N VAL A 542 4.31 32.11 17.51
CA VAL A 542 4.93 31.33 18.59
C VAL A 542 4.55 31.85 19.97
N ASP A 543 4.50 33.17 20.14
CA ASP A 543 4.09 33.82 21.39
C ASP A 543 2.65 33.42 21.76
N ASP A 544 1.75 33.54 20.80
CA ASP A 544 0.31 33.27 20.94
C ASP A 544 -0.04 31.77 20.86
N ALA A 545 0.92 30.90 20.52
CA ALA A 545 0.69 29.47 20.38
C ALA A 545 0.13 28.86 21.69
N PRO A 546 -0.93 28.02 21.60
CA PRO A 546 -1.42 27.24 22.74
C PRO A 546 -0.34 26.35 23.36
N SER A 547 -0.66 25.74 24.50
CA SER A 547 0.25 24.75 25.11
C SER A 547 0.46 23.55 24.18
N PHE A 548 1.56 22.84 24.36
CA PHE A 548 1.86 21.66 23.55
C PHE A 548 0.73 20.61 23.62
N ASP A 549 0.18 20.35 24.81
CA ASP A 549 -0.89 19.38 24.99
C ASP A 549 -2.21 19.86 24.37
N ASP A 550 -2.55 21.16 24.45
CA ASP A 550 -3.72 21.72 23.76
C ASP A 550 -3.61 21.55 22.23
N LEU A 551 -2.41 21.77 21.67
CA LEU A 551 -2.14 21.54 20.24
C LEU A 551 -2.28 20.06 19.86
N VAL A 552 -1.85 19.13 20.72
CA VAL A 552 -2.05 17.68 20.50
C VAL A 552 -3.53 17.33 20.49
N GLU A 553 -4.33 17.88 21.41
CA GLU A 553 -5.77 17.65 21.46
C GLU A 553 -6.46 18.16 20.19
N SER A 554 -6.19 19.41 19.77
CA SER A 554 -6.77 19.98 18.55
C SER A 554 -6.30 19.29 17.27
N GLN A 555 -5.06 18.79 17.22
CA GLN A 555 -4.54 17.96 16.14
C GLN A 555 -5.39 16.69 15.99
N ILE A 556 -5.58 15.94 17.08
CA ILE A 556 -6.34 14.69 17.08
C ILE A 556 -7.80 14.92 16.64
N ASP A 557 -8.44 15.98 17.12
CA ASP A 557 -9.82 16.30 16.76
C ASP A 557 -9.96 16.71 15.28
N THR A 558 -8.97 17.42 14.75
CA THR A 558 -8.94 17.83 13.34
C THR A 558 -8.76 16.61 12.43
N TRP A 559 -7.81 15.72 12.74
CA TRP A 559 -7.63 14.48 11.99
C TRP A 559 -8.85 13.56 12.07
N ARG A 560 -9.51 13.46 13.24
CA ARG A 560 -10.77 12.72 13.37
C ARG A 560 -11.83 13.25 12.40
N SER A 561 -11.91 14.56 12.22
CA SER A 561 -12.87 15.21 11.31
C SER A 561 -12.52 15.00 9.83
N LEU A 562 -11.24 14.93 9.48
CA LEU A 562 -10.79 14.56 8.14
C LEU A 562 -11.12 13.09 7.83
N TRP A 563 -10.81 12.17 8.75
CA TRP A 563 -11.11 10.75 8.55
C TRP A 563 -12.61 10.45 8.38
N GLN A 564 -13.49 11.20 9.04
CA GLN A 564 -14.94 11.08 8.80
C GLN A 564 -15.35 11.35 7.33
N GLN A 565 -14.55 12.09 6.58
CA GLN A 565 -14.80 12.40 5.17
C GLN A 565 -14.04 11.47 4.22
N PHE A 566 -12.83 11.04 4.57
CA PHE A 566 -11.91 10.33 3.67
C PHE A 566 -11.78 8.82 3.93
N ASP A 567 -12.25 8.32 5.07
CA ASP A 567 -12.13 6.90 5.42
C ASP A 567 -12.89 5.99 4.43
N LEU A 568 -12.29 4.82 4.18
CA LEU A 568 -12.85 3.71 3.42
C LEU A 568 -12.93 2.52 4.37
N PHE A 569 -14.07 2.37 5.03
CA PHE A 569 -14.26 1.30 6.01
C PHE A 569 -14.42 -0.05 5.28
N LEU A 570 -13.47 -0.95 5.53
CA LEU A 570 -13.44 -2.32 5.00
C LEU A 570 -13.67 -3.32 6.12
N GLU A 571 -14.77 -4.08 6.02
CA GLU A 571 -15.08 -5.18 6.94
C GLU A 571 -14.75 -6.51 6.27
N ALA A 572 -13.68 -7.18 6.70
CA ALA A 572 -13.33 -8.52 6.23
C ALA A 572 -14.14 -9.61 6.93
N SER A 573 -14.27 -10.78 6.30
CA SER A 573 -14.75 -11.99 6.97
C SER A 573 -13.77 -12.45 8.05
N GLU A 574 -14.25 -13.17 9.07
CA GLU A 574 -13.42 -13.67 10.19
C GLU A 574 -12.23 -14.53 9.71
N GLU A 575 -12.39 -15.23 8.57
CA GLU A 575 -11.35 -16.04 7.92
C GLU A 575 -10.22 -15.20 7.29
N HIS A 576 -10.49 -13.92 6.96
CA HIS A 576 -9.58 -13.01 6.26
C HIS A 576 -9.23 -11.75 7.08
N SER A 577 -9.47 -11.76 8.39
CA SER A 577 -9.41 -10.59 9.29
C SER A 577 -8.04 -9.92 9.45
N LYS A 578 -6.98 -10.45 8.82
CA LYS A 578 -5.59 -9.95 8.89
C LYS A 578 -5.27 -8.93 7.78
N LEU A 579 -6.22 -8.07 7.40
CA LEU A 579 -6.08 -7.20 6.23
C LEU A 579 -5.01 -6.10 6.42
N ILE A 580 -3.77 -6.42 6.05
CA ILE A 580 -2.71 -5.47 5.64
C ILE A 580 -3.25 -4.37 4.68
N PRO A 581 -4.22 -4.62 3.78
CA PRO A 581 -4.79 -3.58 2.93
C PRO A 581 -5.37 -2.36 3.63
N SER A 582 -6.02 -2.53 4.79
CA SER A 582 -6.65 -1.39 5.48
C SER A 582 -5.60 -0.40 5.99
N LEU A 583 -4.51 -0.90 6.59
CA LEU A 583 -3.41 -0.06 7.03
C LEU A 583 -2.74 0.68 5.86
N LEU A 584 -2.48 -0.01 4.74
CA LEU A 584 -1.86 0.62 3.57
C LEU A 584 -2.78 1.63 2.90
N LEU A 585 -4.10 1.38 2.84
CA LEU A 585 -5.08 2.34 2.35
C LEU A 585 -5.14 3.59 3.23
N HIS A 586 -5.09 3.42 4.56
CA HIS A 586 -4.99 4.56 5.47
C HIS A 586 -3.67 5.29 5.31
N LEU A 587 -2.55 4.60 5.11
CA LEU A 587 -1.24 5.24 4.89
C LEU A 587 -1.25 6.08 3.61
N ASN A 588 -1.78 5.54 2.52
CA ASN A 588 -1.87 6.24 1.25
C ASN A 588 -2.84 7.43 1.32
N SER A 589 -3.99 7.25 1.98
CA SER A 589 -4.97 8.33 2.22
C SER A 589 -4.39 9.43 3.13
N PHE A 590 -3.64 9.05 4.16
CA PHE A 590 -2.95 9.96 5.07
C PHE A 590 -2.00 10.87 4.28
N HIS A 591 -1.16 10.30 3.42
CA HIS A 591 -0.24 11.08 2.59
C HIS A 591 -0.94 11.94 1.52
N CYS A 592 -2.09 11.51 1.00
CA CYS A 592 -2.94 12.38 0.16
C CYS A 592 -3.39 13.62 0.93
N LEU A 593 -3.94 13.43 2.14
CA LEU A 593 -4.43 14.50 3.02
C LEU A 593 -3.33 15.44 3.49
N GLN A 594 -2.14 14.90 3.74
CA GLN A 594 -0.99 15.74 4.04
C GLN A 594 -0.60 16.57 2.83
N THR A 595 -0.54 15.98 1.62
CA THR A 595 -0.06 16.67 0.42
C THR A 595 -1.00 17.77 -0.06
N ALA A 596 -2.32 17.51 0.00
CA ALA A 596 -3.36 18.45 -0.40
C ALA A 596 -4.49 18.44 0.64
N SER A 597 -4.56 19.51 1.44
CA SER A 597 -5.50 19.68 2.54
C SER A 597 -6.39 20.92 2.32
N SER A 598 -7.24 21.25 3.30
CA SER A 598 -7.99 22.52 3.27
C SER A 598 -7.08 23.75 3.13
N HIS A 599 -5.84 23.68 3.62
CA HIS A 599 -4.88 24.79 3.52
C HIS A 599 -4.37 25.01 2.10
N THR A 600 -4.52 24.02 1.21
CA THR A 600 -4.10 24.13 -0.19
C THR A 600 -5.02 25.05 -1.01
N VAL A 601 -6.24 25.34 -0.56
CA VAL A 601 -7.26 26.08 -1.31
C VAL A 601 -6.80 27.48 -1.73
N ASP A 602 -6.04 28.15 -0.87
CA ASP A 602 -5.54 29.52 -1.10
C ASP A 602 -4.09 29.57 -1.60
N LEU A 603 -3.42 28.41 -1.73
CA LEU A 603 -2.05 28.33 -2.20
C LEU A 603 -1.98 28.31 -3.72
N ASP A 604 -0.86 28.82 -4.23
CA ASP A 604 -0.54 28.75 -5.66
C ASP A 604 0.34 27.54 -5.96
N THR A 605 -0.25 26.34 -5.86
CA THR A 605 0.47 25.08 -5.99
C THR A 605 -0.32 24.02 -6.76
N GLY A 606 0.40 23.09 -7.41
CA GLY A 606 -0.15 21.86 -7.98
C GLY A 606 0.10 20.65 -7.07
N ILE A 607 -0.05 19.44 -7.61
CA ILE A 607 0.32 18.21 -6.90
C ILE A 607 1.65 17.68 -7.47
N PRO A 608 2.72 17.62 -6.68
CA PRO A 608 3.99 17.04 -7.13
C PRO A 608 3.95 15.51 -7.14
N ALA A 609 4.69 14.88 -8.05
CA ALA A 609 4.73 13.42 -8.20
C ALA A 609 5.23 12.67 -6.93
N ARG A 610 5.95 13.38 -6.04
CA ARG A 610 6.50 12.84 -4.78
C ARG A 610 5.84 13.33 -3.50
N GLY A 611 4.68 13.98 -3.63
CA GLY A 611 4.17 14.81 -2.55
C GLY A 611 5.20 15.87 -2.14
N TRP A 612 5.08 16.41 -0.94
CA TRP A 612 6.06 17.36 -0.38
C TRP A 612 7.02 16.69 0.61
N THR A 613 7.26 15.38 0.41
CA THR A 613 7.97 14.52 1.38
C THR A 613 9.47 14.35 1.06
N GLY A 614 9.93 14.90 -0.06
CA GLY A 614 11.32 14.83 -0.49
C GLY A 614 11.56 15.52 -1.83
N GLU A 615 12.80 15.46 -2.29
CA GLU A 615 13.30 16.20 -3.46
C GLU A 615 13.16 15.44 -4.78
N GLY A 616 12.65 14.19 -4.75
CA GLY A 616 12.47 13.38 -5.94
C GLY A 616 11.63 14.10 -7.00
N TYR A 617 12.06 14.01 -8.26
CA TYR A 617 11.47 14.78 -9.37
C TYR A 617 11.45 16.30 -9.12
N GLN A 618 12.34 16.81 -8.26
CA GLN A 618 12.48 18.23 -7.94
C GLN A 618 11.22 18.87 -7.34
N GLY A 619 10.26 18.07 -6.87
CA GLY A 619 8.93 18.53 -6.49
C GLY A 619 8.11 19.08 -7.66
N HIS A 620 8.42 18.71 -8.91
CA HIS A 620 7.68 19.14 -10.09
C HIS A 620 6.32 18.47 -10.22
N ILE A 621 5.44 19.16 -10.96
CA ILE A 621 4.05 18.81 -11.19
C ILE A 621 3.92 18.26 -12.62
N PHE A 622 3.48 17.01 -12.71
CA PHE A 622 3.33 16.23 -13.95
C PHE A 622 1.83 16.03 -14.26
N TRP A 623 1.50 15.06 -15.11
CA TRP A 623 0.14 14.55 -15.32
C TRP A 623 -0.40 13.65 -14.18
N ASP A 624 0.38 13.41 -13.12
CA ASP A 624 -0.01 12.57 -11.97
C ASP A 624 -1.30 13.02 -11.29
N ASP A 625 -1.69 14.29 -11.46
CA ASP A 625 -3.00 14.81 -11.02
C ASP A 625 -4.17 14.00 -11.60
N LEU A 626 -4.01 13.39 -12.78
CA LEU A 626 -4.95 12.43 -13.39
C LEU A 626 -5.30 11.23 -12.48
N PHE A 627 -4.36 10.81 -11.64
CA PHE A 627 -4.53 9.68 -10.70
C PHE A 627 -4.98 10.14 -9.32
N VAL A 628 -4.78 11.41 -8.97
CA VAL A 628 -5.19 11.96 -7.66
C VAL A 628 -6.62 12.51 -7.70
N PHE A 629 -7.00 13.19 -8.78
CA PHE A 629 -8.28 13.87 -8.95
C PHE A 629 -9.50 12.96 -8.75
N PRO A 630 -9.53 11.71 -9.24
CA PRO A 630 -10.65 10.80 -8.99
C PRO A 630 -10.97 10.61 -7.50
N PHE A 631 -9.94 10.61 -6.63
CA PHE A 631 -10.14 10.54 -5.18
C PHE A 631 -10.62 11.89 -4.61
N ILE A 632 -9.89 12.98 -4.87
CA ILE A 632 -10.14 14.26 -4.19
C ILE A 632 -11.39 14.99 -4.70
N ASN A 633 -11.77 14.85 -5.97
CA ASN A 633 -12.96 15.49 -6.55
C ASN A 633 -14.22 15.13 -5.77
N LEU A 634 -14.33 13.85 -5.39
CA LEU A 634 -15.48 13.27 -4.70
C LEU A 634 -15.42 13.44 -3.18
N ARG A 635 -14.46 14.20 -2.63
CA ARG A 635 -14.31 14.41 -1.19
C ARG A 635 -14.21 15.90 -0.85
N MET A 636 -13.30 16.61 -1.50
CA MET A 636 -13.04 18.04 -1.31
C MET A 636 -12.82 18.76 -2.66
N PRO A 637 -13.89 19.03 -3.42
CA PRO A 637 -13.78 19.66 -4.75
C PRO A 637 -13.12 21.04 -4.73
N ASP A 638 -13.17 21.77 -3.61
CA ASP A 638 -12.51 23.08 -3.49
C ASP A 638 -10.99 22.98 -3.66
N ILE A 639 -10.38 21.89 -3.17
CA ILE A 639 -8.96 21.59 -3.37
C ILE A 639 -8.69 21.36 -4.87
N SER A 640 -9.49 20.52 -5.53
CA SER A 640 -9.36 20.28 -6.98
C SER A 640 -9.45 21.58 -7.78
N ALA A 641 -10.35 22.49 -7.42
CA ALA A 641 -10.49 23.79 -8.05
C ALA A 641 -9.23 24.65 -7.88
N ALA A 642 -8.61 24.64 -6.69
CA ALA A 642 -7.36 25.35 -6.42
C ALA A 642 -6.19 24.78 -7.26
N LEU A 643 -6.07 23.46 -7.33
CA LEU A 643 -5.05 22.77 -8.12
C LEU A 643 -5.21 23.01 -9.63
N LEU A 644 -6.44 23.13 -10.14
CA LEU A 644 -6.68 23.56 -11.52
C LEU A 644 -6.42 25.06 -11.72
N LYS A 645 -6.69 25.91 -10.73
CA LYS A 645 -6.35 27.34 -10.77
C LYS A 645 -4.83 27.56 -10.85
N TYR A 646 -4.02 26.67 -10.26
CA TYR A 646 -2.57 26.66 -10.50
C TYR A 646 -2.26 26.56 -12.00
N ARG A 647 -2.86 25.60 -12.73
CA ARG A 647 -2.70 25.47 -14.19
C ARG A 647 -3.17 26.73 -14.92
N TYR A 648 -4.33 27.27 -14.54
CA TYR A 648 -4.85 28.49 -15.16
C TYR A 648 -3.88 29.67 -15.08
N ARG A 649 -3.24 29.89 -13.93
CA ARG A 649 -2.23 30.96 -13.75
C ARG A 649 -0.99 30.77 -14.64
N ARG A 650 -0.71 29.54 -15.09
CA ARG A 650 0.39 29.19 -16.02
C ARG A 650 -0.03 29.17 -17.49
N LEU A 651 -1.30 29.41 -17.79
CA LEU A 651 -1.83 29.43 -19.17
C LEU A 651 -1.06 30.37 -20.12
N PRO A 652 -0.59 31.58 -19.71
CA PRO A 652 0.22 32.42 -20.59
C PRO A 652 1.53 31.78 -21.04
N GLU A 653 2.18 30.99 -20.18
CA GLU A 653 3.42 30.30 -20.56
C GLU A 653 3.12 29.07 -21.43
N ALA A 654 2.04 28.33 -21.14
CA ALA A 654 1.56 27.24 -21.99
C ALA A 654 1.25 27.71 -23.43
N ARG A 655 0.73 28.93 -23.61
CA ARG A 655 0.54 29.55 -24.93
C ARG A 655 1.87 29.80 -25.66
N LYS A 656 2.91 30.24 -24.94
CA LYS A 656 4.25 30.42 -25.54
C LYS A 656 4.86 29.09 -25.95
N ILE A 657 4.64 28.03 -25.17
CA ILE A 657 5.09 26.67 -25.51
C ILE A 657 4.39 26.19 -26.79
N ALA A 658 3.07 26.36 -26.91
CA ALA A 658 2.34 26.01 -28.14
C ALA A 658 2.92 26.72 -29.38
N LEU A 659 3.22 28.01 -29.28
CA LEU A 659 3.87 28.77 -30.36
C LEU A 659 5.26 28.22 -30.74
N LYS A 660 6.04 27.72 -29.77
CA LYS A 660 7.34 27.07 -30.04
C LYS A 660 7.17 25.75 -30.81
N TYR A 661 6.06 25.05 -30.60
CA TYR A 661 5.68 23.88 -31.40
C TYR A 661 5.08 24.24 -32.77
N GLY A 662 4.96 25.53 -33.10
CA GLY A 662 4.35 26.01 -34.35
C GLY A 662 2.82 25.90 -34.36
N ALA A 663 2.18 25.80 -33.20
CA ALA A 663 0.73 25.71 -33.03
C ALA A 663 0.18 26.96 -32.32
N ARG A 664 -1.15 27.15 -32.38
CA ARG A 664 -1.88 28.12 -31.54
C ARG A 664 -2.38 27.40 -30.28
N GLY A 665 -3.07 28.08 -29.37
CA GLY A 665 -3.62 27.41 -28.18
C GLY A 665 -2.65 27.37 -27.01
N ALA A 666 -2.85 26.41 -26.11
CA ALA A 666 -2.02 26.18 -24.94
C ALA A 666 -1.46 24.75 -24.93
N CYS A 667 -0.14 24.64 -24.78
CA CYS A 667 0.58 23.40 -24.51
C CYS A 667 1.25 23.53 -23.15
N PHE A 668 0.64 22.98 -22.11
CA PHE A 668 1.25 22.88 -20.79
C PHE A 668 2.53 22.04 -20.84
N PRO A 669 3.53 22.38 -20.01
CA PRO A 669 4.79 21.63 -19.97
C PRO A 669 4.59 20.24 -19.37
N TRP A 670 5.49 19.32 -19.71
CA TRP A 670 5.55 17.99 -19.10
C TRP A 670 5.90 18.10 -17.61
N GLN A 671 6.91 18.90 -17.28
CA GLN A 671 7.26 19.22 -15.89
C GLN A 671 6.98 20.70 -15.62
N SER A 672 6.07 20.95 -14.69
CA SER A 672 5.72 22.30 -14.25
C SER A 672 6.18 22.58 -12.83
N ALA A 673 6.50 23.84 -12.55
CA ALA A 673 6.95 24.31 -11.23
C ALA A 673 6.39 25.71 -10.95
N SER A 674 7.23 26.70 -10.67
CA SER A 674 6.78 28.01 -10.19
C SER A 674 6.10 28.86 -11.27
N ASP A 675 6.64 28.95 -12.48
CA ASP A 675 6.20 29.93 -13.49
C ASP A 675 5.50 29.32 -14.72
N GLY A 676 5.46 27.99 -14.80
CA GLY A 676 4.83 27.26 -15.90
C GLY A 676 5.70 27.06 -17.13
N LYS A 677 6.99 27.43 -17.08
CA LYS A 677 7.94 27.04 -18.13
C LYS A 677 8.13 25.52 -18.12
N GLU A 678 8.58 24.99 -19.25
CA GLU A 678 9.04 23.61 -19.33
C GLU A 678 10.27 23.41 -18.43
N ARG A 679 10.14 22.54 -17.43
CA ARG A 679 11.21 22.19 -16.48
C ARG A 679 11.79 20.81 -16.69
N THR A 680 11.35 20.10 -17.73
CA THR A 680 12.00 18.87 -18.16
C THR A 680 13.48 19.16 -18.44
N PRO A 681 14.42 18.52 -17.72
CA PRO A 681 15.84 18.73 -17.95
C PRO A 681 16.20 18.43 -19.41
N ASN A 682 17.16 19.14 -20.00
CA ASN A 682 17.66 18.75 -21.34
C ASN A 682 18.38 17.39 -21.30
N TYR A 683 18.94 17.05 -20.13
CA TYR A 683 19.70 15.85 -19.87
C TYR A 683 19.43 15.30 -18.47
N TRP A 684 19.50 13.98 -18.32
CA TRP A 684 19.53 13.30 -17.03
C TRP A 684 20.82 12.47 -16.90
N TRP A 685 21.27 12.25 -15.67
CA TRP A 685 22.51 11.52 -15.40
C TRP A 685 22.24 10.02 -15.22
N MET A 686 22.86 9.18 -16.07
CA MET A 686 22.74 7.72 -15.97
C MET A 686 23.87 7.13 -15.13
N LYS A 687 23.57 6.82 -13.86
CA LYS A 687 24.54 6.32 -12.87
C LYS A 687 25.27 5.05 -13.33
N GLU A 688 24.59 4.12 -13.99
CA GLU A 688 25.14 2.81 -14.39
C GLU A 688 26.17 2.90 -15.52
N ARG A 689 26.20 4.05 -16.21
CA ARG A 689 27.07 4.34 -17.37
C ARG A 689 27.99 5.53 -17.14
N HIS A 690 27.75 6.33 -16.10
CA HIS A 690 28.46 7.59 -15.81
C HIS A 690 28.43 8.55 -17.01
N GLU A 691 27.27 8.72 -17.63
CA GLU A 691 27.08 9.60 -18.79
C GLU A 691 25.76 10.39 -18.70
N TRP A 692 25.75 11.59 -19.28
CA TRP A 692 24.55 12.38 -19.49
C TRP A 692 23.76 11.85 -20.68
N ILE A 693 22.48 11.57 -20.49
CA ILE A 693 21.55 11.11 -21.52
C ILE A 693 20.59 12.23 -21.85
N LYS A 694 20.37 12.47 -23.15
CA LYS A 694 19.42 13.47 -23.61
C LYS A 694 18.00 13.04 -23.22
N ASP A 695 17.27 13.98 -22.63
CA ASP A 695 15.88 13.80 -22.28
C ASP A 695 14.98 14.35 -23.41
N HIS A 696 13.97 13.57 -23.76
CA HIS A 696 13.01 13.91 -24.81
C HIS A 696 11.57 13.97 -24.29
N THR A 697 11.34 13.78 -22.98
CA THR A 697 10.01 13.66 -22.37
C THR A 697 9.19 14.95 -22.44
N HIS A 698 9.79 16.11 -22.73
CA HIS A 698 9.05 17.34 -23.10
C HIS A 698 8.14 17.17 -24.33
N ARG A 699 8.29 16.07 -25.10
CA ARG A 699 7.41 15.67 -26.22
C ARG A 699 6.15 14.92 -25.79
N GLU A 700 5.98 14.66 -24.49
CA GLU A 700 4.77 14.07 -23.91
C GLU A 700 3.64 15.10 -23.81
N ILE A 701 3.16 15.54 -24.98
CA ILE A 701 2.11 16.57 -25.07
C ILE A 701 0.74 16.05 -24.57
N HIS A 702 0.62 14.75 -24.29
CA HIS A 702 -0.60 14.13 -23.78
C HIS A 702 -1.01 14.64 -22.39
N VAL A 703 -0.08 15.24 -21.63
CA VAL A 703 -0.38 15.99 -20.38
C VAL A 703 -1.50 17.02 -20.57
N ASN A 704 -1.61 17.62 -21.77
CA ASN A 704 -2.67 18.56 -22.10
C ASN A 704 -4.04 17.89 -22.12
N GLY A 705 -4.12 16.68 -22.67
CA GLY A 705 -5.33 15.90 -22.65
C GLY A 705 -5.71 15.45 -21.23
N ALA A 706 -4.72 15.12 -20.38
CA ALA A 706 -4.94 14.82 -18.97
C ALA A 706 -5.50 16.03 -18.19
N ILE A 707 -4.96 17.23 -18.42
CA ILE A 707 -5.48 18.48 -17.84
C ILE A 707 -6.91 18.74 -18.30
N ALA A 708 -7.20 18.60 -19.60
CA ALA A 708 -8.55 18.73 -20.15
C ALA A 708 -9.53 17.71 -19.52
N TYR A 709 -9.07 16.47 -19.33
CA TYR A 709 -9.83 15.42 -18.65
C TYR A 709 -10.14 15.79 -17.20
N ASN A 710 -9.14 16.26 -16.44
CA ASN A 710 -9.30 16.70 -15.06
C ASN A 710 -10.27 17.88 -14.91
N ILE A 711 -10.23 18.86 -15.82
CA ILE A 711 -11.19 19.97 -15.86
C ILE A 711 -12.61 19.43 -16.03
N TRP A 712 -12.82 18.52 -16.99
CA TRP A 712 -14.14 17.98 -17.27
C TRP A 712 -14.66 17.12 -16.11
N GLN A 713 -13.83 16.23 -15.57
CA GLN A 713 -14.24 15.38 -14.44
C GLN A 713 -14.52 16.19 -13.18
N TYR A 714 -13.72 17.22 -12.90
CA TYR A 714 -14.01 18.15 -11.82
C TYR A 714 -15.40 18.79 -12.00
N TYR A 715 -15.70 19.31 -13.19
CA TYR A 715 -17.00 19.92 -13.47
C TYR A 715 -18.15 18.90 -13.36
N GLN A 716 -17.95 17.66 -13.81
CA GLN A 716 -18.95 16.60 -13.68
C GLN A 716 -19.30 16.29 -12.22
N VAL A 717 -18.30 16.33 -11.33
CA VAL A 717 -18.46 16.05 -9.89
C VAL A 717 -19.00 17.25 -9.12
N ALA A 718 -18.40 18.43 -9.31
CA ALA A 718 -18.70 19.62 -8.51
C ALA A 718 -19.91 20.41 -9.04
N LEU A 719 -20.17 20.36 -10.36
CA LEU A 719 -21.08 21.26 -11.07
C LEU A 719 -20.77 22.75 -10.79
N ASP A 720 -19.48 23.08 -10.63
CA ASP A 720 -19.04 24.45 -10.38
C ASP A 720 -19.02 25.27 -11.68
N HIS A 721 -20.16 25.88 -11.99
CA HIS A 721 -20.30 26.80 -13.11
C HIS A 721 -19.40 28.02 -13.01
N GLN A 722 -19.13 28.52 -11.80
CA GLN A 722 -18.27 29.70 -11.62
C GLN A 722 -16.84 29.38 -12.04
N PHE A 723 -16.30 28.24 -11.59
CA PHE A 723 -15.00 27.76 -12.04
C PHE A 723 -14.99 27.50 -13.55
N MET A 724 -15.99 26.78 -14.07
CA MET A 724 -16.00 26.36 -15.46
C MET A 724 -16.06 27.55 -16.42
N TYR A 725 -16.89 28.57 -16.14
CA TYR A 725 -17.01 29.74 -17.02
C TYR A 725 -15.87 30.75 -16.84
N SER A 726 -15.26 30.83 -15.66
CA SER A 726 -14.18 31.79 -15.39
C SER A 726 -12.79 31.26 -15.76
N PHE A 727 -12.56 29.94 -15.63
CA PHE A 727 -11.22 29.34 -15.74
C PHE A 727 -11.22 28.09 -16.63
N GLY A 728 -12.11 27.13 -16.37
CA GLY A 728 -12.08 25.81 -17.00
C GLY A 728 -12.28 25.86 -18.51
N SER A 729 -13.26 26.64 -18.97
CA SER A 729 -13.61 26.80 -20.39
C SER A 729 -12.48 27.37 -21.23
N GLU A 730 -11.77 28.38 -20.73
CA GLU A 730 -10.61 28.95 -21.43
C GLU A 730 -9.46 27.96 -21.55
N MET A 731 -9.12 27.26 -20.46
CA MET A 731 -8.09 26.22 -20.52
C MET A 731 -8.47 25.12 -21.49
N LEU A 732 -9.70 24.61 -21.43
CA LEU A 732 -10.19 23.53 -22.29
C LEU A 732 -10.16 23.95 -23.78
N MET A 733 -10.63 25.15 -24.10
CA MET A 733 -10.65 25.67 -25.47
C MET A 733 -9.24 25.94 -26.01
N GLU A 734 -8.33 26.47 -25.19
CA GLU A 734 -6.95 26.71 -25.63
C GLU A 734 -6.18 25.39 -25.83
N ILE A 735 -6.45 24.36 -25.02
CA ILE A 735 -5.90 23.01 -25.26
C ILE A 735 -6.48 22.40 -26.55
N ALA A 736 -7.80 22.52 -26.76
CA ALA A 736 -8.43 22.06 -28.01
C ALA A 736 -7.84 22.75 -29.24
N ARG A 737 -7.65 24.07 -29.17
CA ARG A 737 -6.97 24.87 -30.20
C ARG A 737 -5.55 24.38 -30.46
N PHE A 738 -4.81 24.02 -29.41
CA PHE A 738 -3.48 23.44 -29.55
C PHE A 738 -3.50 22.15 -30.36
N PHE A 739 -4.30 21.16 -29.96
CA PHE A 739 -4.39 19.91 -30.71
C PHE A 739 -4.88 20.13 -32.16
N ALA A 740 -5.90 20.96 -32.36
CA ALA A 740 -6.47 21.23 -33.68
C ALA A 740 -5.48 21.90 -34.63
N THR A 741 -4.59 22.76 -34.13
CA THR A 741 -3.60 23.48 -34.96
C THR A 741 -2.23 22.81 -34.99
N TYR A 742 -1.94 21.92 -34.05
CA TYR A 742 -0.73 21.08 -34.07
C TYR A 742 -0.87 19.90 -35.04
N ALA A 743 -2.08 19.33 -35.15
CA ALA A 743 -2.36 18.25 -36.08
C ALA A 743 -2.21 18.71 -37.55
N ARG A 744 -1.63 17.85 -38.39
CA ARG A 744 -1.36 18.16 -39.81
C ARG A 744 -2.18 17.26 -40.72
N TYR A 745 -2.87 17.85 -41.69
CA TYR A 745 -3.61 17.06 -42.67
C TYR A 745 -2.65 16.34 -43.63
N ASN A 746 -2.84 15.04 -43.76
CA ASN A 746 -2.15 14.18 -44.71
C ASN A 746 -3.11 13.87 -45.87
N GLU A 747 -2.80 14.41 -47.05
CA GLU A 747 -3.64 14.25 -48.25
C GLU A 747 -3.72 12.78 -48.72
N GLU A 748 -2.66 11.98 -48.53
CA GLU A 748 -2.64 10.58 -48.96
C GLU A 748 -3.51 9.69 -48.07
N LYS A 749 -3.54 9.97 -46.77
CA LYS A 749 -4.37 9.25 -45.79
C LYS A 749 -5.77 9.85 -45.62
N GLU A 750 -6.02 11.02 -46.22
CA GLU A 750 -7.22 11.86 -46.04
C GLU A 750 -7.59 12.10 -44.56
N ARG A 751 -6.56 12.24 -43.72
CA ARG A 751 -6.67 12.27 -42.25
C ARG A 751 -5.65 13.22 -41.63
N TYR A 752 -5.89 13.67 -40.41
CA TYR A 752 -4.94 14.46 -39.63
C TYR A 752 -3.99 13.58 -38.83
N GLU A 753 -2.73 13.99 -38.73
CA GLU A 753 -1.68 13.29 -38.01
C GLU A 753 -1.09 14.16 -36.91
N ILE A 754 -0.73 13.53 -35.79
CA ILE A 754 0.05 14.14 -34.71
C ILE A 754 1.38 13.38 -34.65
N THR A 755 2.47 14.07 -34.98
CA THR A 755 3.79 13.47 -35.22
C THR A 755 4.84 13.96 -34.23
N GLY A 756 5.89 13.17 -34.02
CA GLY A 756 7.05 13.57 -33.22
C GLY A 756 6.76 13.69 -31.72
N VAL A 757 5.84 12.88 -31.19
CA VAL A 757 5.40 12.91 -29.79
C VAL A 757 5.98 11.72 -29.01
N ILE A 758 5.77 11.70 -27.70
CA ILE A 758 5.97 10.52 -26.85
C ILE A 758 4.63 10.25 -26.16
N GLY A 759 4.20 8.99 -26.13
CA GLY A 759 2.99 8.57 -25.41
C GLY A 759 3.27 8.34 -23.92
N PRO A 760 2.30 7.89 -23.12
CA PRO A 760 2.55 7.45 -21.75
C PRO A 760 3.68 6.42 -21.62
N ASP A 761 3.91 5.60 -22.65
CA ASP A 761 5.05 4.70 -22.70
C ASP A 761 6.36 5.41 -23.09
N GLU A 762 7.10 5.84 -22.07
CA GLU A 762 8.37 6.55 -22.24
C GLU A 762 9.54 5.68 -22.74
N PHE A 763 9.40 4.35 -22.82
CA PHE A 763 10.44 3.54 -23.45
C PHE A 763 10.57 3.82 -24.94
N HIS A 764 9.49 4.32 -25.57
CA HIS A 764 9.43 4.64 -26.98
C HIS A 764 9.54 6.15 -27.20
N ASN A 765 10.77 6.62 -27.31
CA ASN A 765 11.06 8.02 -27.59
C ASN A 765 11.51 8.31 -29.03
N ALA A 766 11.70 7.28 -29.86
CA ALA A 766 12.08 7.39 -31.27
C ALA A 766 11.87 6.06 -32.01
N TYR A 767 11.91 6.07 -33.33
CA TYR A 767 12.00 4.84 -34.12
C TYR A 767 13.41 4.22 -34.11
N PRO A 768 13.57 2.89 -34.25
CA PRO A 768 14.86 2.24 -34.38
C PRO A 768 15.78 2.89 -35.43
N GLY A 769 16.95 3.36 -34.99
CA GLY A 769 17.94 4.00 -35.87
C GLY A 769 17.58 5.41 -36.35
N ALA A 770 16.49 6.01 -35.87
CA ALA A 770 16.11 7.38 -36.20
C ALA A 770 17.13 8.40 -35.67
N LYS A 771 17.32 9.50 -36.42
CA LYS A 771 18.18 10.61 -36.00
C LYS A 771 17.45 11.63 -35.12
N GLU A 772 16.12 11.69 -35.25
CA GLU A 772 15.26 12.60 -34.51
C GLU A 772 14.37 11.81 -33.55
N ALA A 773 14.10 12.40 -32.39
CA ALA A 773 13.22 11.84 -31.39
C ALA A 773 11.74 12.13 -31.71
N GLY A 774 10.88 11.26 -31.24
CA GLY A 774 9.43 11.28 -31.37
C GLY A 774 8.91 10.14 -32.25
N ILE A 775 7.76 9.60 -31.84
CA ILE A 775 6.95 8.63 -32.58
C ILE A 775 5.75 9.34 -33.21
N ASN A 776 5.15 8.73 -34.24
CA ASN A 776 4.00 9.29 -34.93
C ASN A 776 2.71 8.58 -34.53
N ASN A 777 1.63 9.36 -34.43
CA ASN A 777 0.27 8.89 -34.27
C ASN A 777 0.11 7.93 -33.09
N ASN A 778 0.64 8.30 -31.92
CA ASN A 778 0.36 7.59 -30.68
C ASN A 778 -1.15 7.61 -30.43
N ALA A 779 -1.76 6.42 -30.33
CA ALA A 779 -3.20 6.28 -30.33
C ALA A 779 -3.85 6.91 -29.07
N TYR A 780 -3.22 6.77 -27.90
CA TYR A 780 -3.67 7.44 -26.69
C TYR A 780 -3.75 8.96 -26.87
N THR A 781 -2.67 9.57 -27.38
CA THR A 781 -2.59 11.01 -27.65
C THR A 781 -3.65 11.46 -28.65
N ASN A 782 -3.82 10.75 -29.77
CA ASN A 782 -4.77 11.12 -30.82
C ASN A 782 -6.23 11.00 -30.34
N ILE A 783 -6.56 9.95 -29.59
CA ILE A 783 -7.91 9.75 -29.04
C ILE A 783 -8.22 10.82 -27.99
N LEU A 784 -7.26 11.14 -27.10
CA LEU A 784 -7.47 12.15 -26.07
C LEU A 784 -7.54 13.57 -26.68
N ALA A 785 -6.80 13.84 -27.75
CA ALA A 785 -6.90 15.06 -28.54
C ALA A 785 -8.30 15.21 -29.17
N SER A 786 -8.80 14.15 -29.84
CA SER A 786 -10.17 14.12 -30.39
C SER A 786 -11.21 14.35 -29.29
N TRP A 787 -11.11 13.63 -28.16
CA TRP A 787 -12.01 13.78 -27.03
C TRP A 787 -12.00 15.23 -26.50
N THR A 788 -10.82 15.82 -26.34
CA THR A 788 -10.67 17.19 -25.82
C THR A 788 -11.33 18.22 -26.75
N ILE A 789 -11.07 18.13 -28.06
CA ILE A 789 -11.67 19.03 -29.04
C ILE A 789 -13.20 18.91 -29.02
N ARG A 790 -13.72 17.69 -28.97
CA ARG A 790 -15.18 17.45 -28.89
C ARG A 790 -15.78 18.01 -27.61
N ARG A 791 -15.10 17.90 -26.47
CA ARG A 791 -15.58 18.47 -25.20
C ARG A 791 -15.57 20.00 -25.22
N ALA A 792 -14.60 20.63 -25.87
CA ALA A 792 -14.63 22.07 -26.11
C ALA A 792 -15.83 22.50 -26.98
N LEU A 793 -16.14 21.74 -28.03
CA LEU A 793 -17.32 21.98 -28.88
C LEU A 793 -18.63 21.83 -28.10
N VAL A 794 -18.78 20.74 -27.33
CA VAL A 794 -19.95 20.53 -26.47
C VAL A 794 -20.11 21.67 -25.46
N LEU A 795 -19.01 22.08 -24.81
CA LEU A 795 -19.06 23.18 -23.85
C LEU A 795 -19.45 24.51 -24.51
N LEU A 796 -19.00 24.80 -25.73
CA LEU A 796 -19.39 26.02 -26.46
C LEU A 796 -20.89 26.06 -26.78
N ASP A 797 -21.48 24.90 -27.08
CA ASP A 797 -22.90 24.75 -27.43
C ASP A 797 -23.81 24.81 -26.19
N GLU A 798 -23.44 24.12 -25.11
CA GLU A 798 -24.25 24.01 -23.89
C GLU A 798 -24.12 25.25 -22.97
N MET A 799 -23.05 26.03 -23.11
CA MET A 799 -22.81 27.22 -22.28
C MET A 799 -23.87 28.31 -22.53
N PRO A 800 -24.32 29.05 -21.49
CA PRO A 800 -25.23 30.17 -21.67
C PRO A 800 -24.73 31.19 -22.71
N SER A 801 -25.64 31.66 -23.56
CA SER A 801 -25.27 32.43 -24.77
C SER A 801 -24.41 33.68 -24.50
N ASP A 802 -24.57 34.33 -23.35
CA ASP A 802 -23.76 35.49 -22.97
C ASP A 802 -22.31 35.10 -22.66
N HIS A 803 -22.12 33.99 -21.93
CA HIS A 803 -20.79 33.47 -21.62
C HIS A 803 -20.10 32.92 -22.89
N SER A 804 -20.84 32.18 -23.74
CA SER A 804 -20.31 31.66 -25.01
C SER A 804 -19.84 32.79 -25.94
N LYS A 805 -20.63 33.88 -26.08
CA LYS A 805 -20.21 35.07 -26.84
C LYS A 805 -19.00 35.76 -26.22
N GLN A 806 -18.96 35.89 -24.89
CA GLN A 806 -17.86 36.53 -24.20
C GLN A 806 -16.54 35.76 -24.38
N ILE A 807 -16.56 34.44 -24.22
CA ILE A 807 -15.34 33.64 -24.37
C ILE A 807 -14.88 33.57 -25.82
N ARG A 808 -15.80 33.44 -26.79
CA ARG A 808 -15.46 33.52 -28.22
C ARG A 808 -14.82 34.85 -28.58
N SER A 809 -15.39 35.97 -28.09
CA SER A 809 -14.81 37.30 -28.32
C SER A 809 -13.46 37.48 -27.64
N ARG A 810 -13.27 36.93 -26.43
CA ARG A 810 -12.04 37.08 -25.65
C ARG A 810 -10.89 36.24 -26.20
N LEU A 811 -11.19 35.06 -26.71
CA LEU A 811 -10.21 34.14 -27.30
C LEU A 811 -10.11 34.26 -28.81
N GLU A 812 -10.90 35.13 -29.45
CA GLU A 812 -10.96 35.33 -30.90
C GLU A 812 -11.27 34.00 -31.63
N ILE A 813 -12.27 33.26 -31.13
CA ILE A 813 -12.74 31.99 -31.75
C ILE A 813 -13.76 32.30 -32.85
N GLU A 814 -13.29 32.19 -34.08
CA GLU A 814 -14.07 32.36 -35.31
C GLU A 814 -14.69 31.03 -35.80
N ASP A 815 -15.67 31.12 -36.71
CA ASP A 815 -16.42 29.94 -37.19
C ASP A 815 -15.55 28.97 -38.01
N ASP A 816 -14.48 29.46 -38.67
CA ASP A 816 -13.52 28.62 -39.39
C ASP A 816 -12.66 27.76 -38.44
N GLU A 817 -12.33 28.29 -37.26
CA GLU A 817 -11.65 27.55 -36.21
C GLU A 817 -12.56 26.46 -35.62
N ILE A 818 -13.84 26.75 -35.42
CA ILE A 818 -14.83 25.74 -35.01
C ILE A 818 -14.95 24.64 -36.07
N GLN A 819 -14.98 25.01 -37.36
CA GLN A 819 -15.03 24.03 -38.45
C GLN A 819 -13.77 23.15 -38.49
N LEU A 820 -12.59 23.73 -38.22
CA LEU A 820 -11.34 22.97 -38.08
C LEU A 820 -11.42 22.00 -36.90
N TRP A 821 -11.97 22.43 -35.76
CA TRP A 821 -12.14 21.57 -34.59
C TRP A 821 -13.04 20.37 -34.89
N GLU A 822 -14.17 20.59 -35.56
CA GLU A 822 -15.05 19.51 -36.02
C GLU A 822 -14.33 18.53 -36.95
N ASP A 823 -13.60 19.05 -37.94
CA ASP A 823 -12.90 18.25 -38.94
C ASP A 823 -11.75 17.43 -38.33
N VAL A 824 -10.88 18.06 -37.54
CA VAL A 824 -9.76 17.37 -36.86
C VAL A 824 -10.29 16.31 -35.90
N SER A 825 -11.32 16.62 -35.11
CA SER A 825 -11.83 15.70 -34.09
C SER A 825 -12.43 14.42 -34.64
N THR A 826 -12.80 14.39 -35.93
CA THR A 826 -13.39 13.22 -36.61
C THR A 826 -12.43 12.54 -37.60
N LYS A 827 -11.31 13.19 -37.94
CA LYS A 827 -10.36 12.69 -38.95
C LYS A 827 -8.93 12.48 -38.44
N LEU A 828 -8.68 12.51 -37.13
CA LEU A 828 -7.38 12.09 -36.60
C LEU A 828 -7.09 10.62 -36.98
N PHE A 829 -5.86 10.35 -37.41
CA PHE A 829 -5.42 9.03 -37.82
C PHE A 829 -5.15 8.15 -36.61
N LEU A 830 -5.67 6.92 -36.65
CA LEU A 830 -5.34 5.85 -35.70
C LEU A 830 -4.66 4.70 -36.46
N PRO A 831 -3.48 4.24 -36.01
CA PRO A 831 -2.82 3.08 -36.60
C PRO A 831 -3.53 1.80 -36.19
N ILE A 832 -3.90 0.96 -37.15
CA ILE A 832 -4.53 -0.34 -36.92
C ILE A 832 -3.57 -1.45 -37.36
N MET A 833 -3.33 -2.42 -36.49
CA MET A 833 -2.45 -3.56 -36.76
C MET A 833 -3.08 -4.56 -37.74
N GLN A 834 -2.26 -5.44 -38.32
CA GLN A 834 -2.73 -6.47 -39.26
C GLN A 834 -3.79 -7.41 -38.69
N ASN A 835 -3.78 -7.63 -37.36
CA ASN A 835 -4.79 -8.44 -36.68
C ASN A 835 -6.11 -7.67 -36.40
N GLY A 836 -6.22 -6.41 -36.81
CA GLY A 836 -7.41 -5.57 -36.64
C GLY A 836 -7.46 -4.77 -35.33
N LEU A 837 -6.53 -4.96 -34.40
CA LEU A 837 -6.47 -4.21 -33.14
C LEU A 837 -5.81 -2.84 -33.31
N LEU A 838 -6.21 -1.89 -32.49
CA LEU A 838 -5.59 -0.58 -32.39
C LEU A 838 -4.11 -0.72 -31.99
N SER A 839 -3.22 -0.10 -32.76
CA SER A 839 -1.78 -0.07 -32.48
C SER A 839 -1.44 1.08 -31.54
N GLN A 840 -0.42 0.92 -30.70
CA GLN A 840 0.00 1.96 -29.75
C GLN A 840 0.50 3.22 -30.46
N PHE A 841 1.25 3.03 -31.55
CA PHE A 841 1.68 4.09 -32.46
C PHE A 841 2.00 3.49 -33.83
N GLU A 842 2.15 4.34 -34.84
CA GLU A 842 2.42 3.90 -36.21
C GLU A 842 3.75 3.15 -36.29
N GLY A 843 3.74 1.88 -36.70
CA GLY A 843 4.94 1.02 -36.80
C GLY A 843 5.27 0.21 -35.53
N PHE A 844 4.44 0.25 -34.48
CA PHE A 844 4.67 -0.57 -33.27
C PHE A 844 4.67 -2.09 -33.56
N GLU A 845 3.83 -2.54 -34.49
CA GLU A 845 3.72 -3.97 -34.84
C GLU A 845 5.00 -4.54 -35.47
N ASP A 846 5.86 -3.69 -36.04
CA ASP A 846 7.11 -4.05 -36.70
C ASP A 846 8.29 -4.19 -35.72
N LEU A 847 8.12 -3.77 -34.46
CA LEU A 847 9.14 -3.87 -33.43
C LEU A 847 9.36 -5.34 -33.00
N LYS A 848 10.52 -5.61 -32.41
CA LYS A 848 10.85 -6.97 -31.96
C LYS A 848 10.06 -7.30 -30.71
N GLU A 849 9.66 -8.55 -30.53
CA GLU A 849 9.21 -8.99 -29.19
C GLU A 849 10.38 -8.90 -28.21
N PHE A 850 10.09 -8.59 -26.95
CA PHE A 850 11.11 -8.60 -25.91
C PHE A 850 11.59 -10.05 -25.70
N PRO A 851 12.89 -10.30 -25.47
CA PRO A 851 13.44 -11.67 -25.43
C PRO A 851 12.87 -12.58 -24.33
N LYS A 852 12.20 -12.00 -23.34
CA LYS A 852 11.53 -12.68 -22.23
C LYS A 852 10.16 -12.08 -21.99
N GLY A 853 9.15 -12.88 -21.69
CA GLY A 853 7.86 -12.38 -21.20
C GLY A 853 8.01 -11.71 -19.84
N ALA A 854 7.13 -10.76 -19.51
CA ALA A 854 7.12 -10.07 -18.22
C ALA A 854 7.07 -11.02 -17.01
N HIS A 855 6.48 -12.22 -17.20
CA HIS A 855 6.34 -13.26 -16.18
C HIS A 855 7.48 -14.31 -16.18
N ASP A 856 8.45 -14.21 -17.10
CA ASP A 856 9.54 -15.18 -17.21
C ASP A 856 10.61 -14.98 -16.13
N LYS A 857 11.21 -16.09 -15.67
CA LYS A 857 12.34 -16.04 -14.73
C LYS A 857 13.49 -15.18 -15.29
N GLY A 858 13.89 -14.19 -14.51
CA GLY A 858 14.97 -13.27 -14.86
C GLY A 858 14.59 -12.22 -15.89
N PHE A 859 13.29 -11.95 -16.09
CA PHE A 859 12.80 -10.78 -16.84
C PHE A 859 13.43 -9.49 -16.33
N HIS A 860 13.33 -9.18 -15.03
CA HIS A 860 13.91 -7.94 -14.47
C HIS A 860 15.43 -7.81 -14.67
N LYS A 861 16.17 -8.93 -14.62
CA LYS A 861 17.61 -8.93 -14.89
C LYS A 861 17.90 -8.58 -16.34
N GLU A 862 17.13 -9.16 -17.27
CA GLU A 862 17.22 -8.86 -18.70
C GLU A 862 16.81 -7.41 -18.98
N LEU A 863 15.68 -6.96 -18.44
CA LEU A 863 15.19 -5.58 -18.54
C LEU A 863 16.26 -4.57 -18.11
N LYS A 864 16.86 -4.76 -16.92
CA LYS A 864 17.95 -3.88 -16.45
C LYS A 864 19.16 -3.88 -17.39
N ALA A 865 19.52 -5.04 -17.96
CA ALA A 865 20.61 -5.15 -18.92
C ALA A 865 20.28 -4.41 -20.23
N GLN A 866 19.06 -4.58 -20.76
CA GLN A 866 18.60 -3.92 -21.98
C GLN A 866 18.46 -2.41 -21.79
N LEU A 867 17.89 -1.94 -20.69
CA LEU A 867 17.83 -0.51 -20.36
C LEU A 867 19.23 0.11 -20.27
N LYS A 868 20.19 -0.60 -19.67
CA LYS A 868 21.59 -0.15 -19.66
C LYS A 868 22.22 -0.12 -21.06
N MET A 869 21.92 -1.12 -21.90
CA MET A 869 22.47 -1.20 -23.25
C MET A 869 21.90 -0.11 -24.17
N HIS A 870 20.60 0.14 -24.06
CA HIS A 870 19.84 1.07 -24.90
C HIS A 870 19.62 2.44 -24.23
N ARG A 871 20.42 2.79 -23.21
CA ARG A 871 20.44 4.12 -22.56
C ARG A 871 19.06 4.58 -22.05
N GLY A 872 18.28 3.64 -21.51
CA GLY A 872 16.98 3.89 -20.89
C GLY A 872 15.77 3.80 -21.83
N TYR A 873 15.97 3.71 -23.15
CA TYR A 873 14.88 3.67 -24.13
C TYR A 873 14.87 2.33 -24.88
N LEU A 874 13.73 1.63 -24.92
CA LEU A 874 13.61 0.31 -25.54
C LEU A 874 12.95 0.36 -26.92
N ASN A 875 13.28 1.38 -27.71
CA ASN A 875 12.72 1.66 -29.05
C ASN A 875 12.71 0.47 -30.03
N ASP A 876 13.57 -0.53 -29.84
CA ASP A 876 13.68 -1.72 -30.69
C ASP A 876 12.62 -2.80 -30.38
N TYR A 877 11.94 -2.72 -29.23
CA TYR A 877 11.11 -3.78 -28.67
C TYR A 877 9.67 -3.34 -28.45
N LYS A 878 8.71 -4.26 -28.58
CA LYS A 878 7.29 -4.04 -28.22
C LYS A 878 7.02 -3.92 -26.71
N LEU A 879 8.05 -3.72 -25.89
CA LEU A 879 7.90 -3.66 -24.44
C LEU A 879 7.65 -2.23 -24.00
N SER A 880 6.55 -2.00 -23.31
CA SER A 880 6.16 -0.71 -22.76
C SER A 880 6.62 -0.52 -21.33
N LYS A 881 6.97 0.71 -20.95
CA LYS A 881 7.31 1.11 -19.58
C LYS A 881 6.10 0.96 -18.65
N GLN A 882 4.95 1.44 -19.12
CA GLN A 882 3.71 1.58 -18.39
C GLN A 882 2.50 1.48 -19.33
N ALA A 883 1.29 1.45 -18.78
CA ALA A 883 0.06 1.49 -19.55
C ALA A 883 0.04 2.69 -20.52
N ASP A 884 -0.22 2.44 -21.81
CA ASP A 884 -0.41 3.45 -22.87
C ASP A 884 -1.80 3.28 -23.51
N ILE A 885 -2.00 2.25 -24.35
CA ILE A 885 -3.34 1.92 -24.87
C ILE A 885 -4.33 1.62 -23.74
N LEU A 886 -3.90 0.87 -22.72
CA LEU A 886 -4.75 0.51 -21.59
C LEU A 886 -5.11 1.73 -20.70
N MET A 887 -4.45 2.88 -20.86
CA MET A 887 -4.92 4.12 -20.22
C MET A 887 -6.27 4.59 -20.78
N LEU A 888 -6.66 4.22 -22.00
CA LEU A 888 -8.01 4.50 -22.51
C LEU A 888 -9.06 3.78 -21.66
N GLY A 889 -8.81 2.50 -21.37
CA GLY A 889 -9.60 1.69 -20.44
C GLY A 889 -9.49 2.15 -19.00
N PHE A 890 -8.55 3.04 -18.65
CA PHE A 890 -8.51 3.68 -17.35
C PHE A 890 -9.44 4.90 -17.26
N LEU A 891 -9.46 5.72 -18.32
CA LEU A 891 -10.18 6.99 -18.38
C LEU A 891 -11.65 6.85 -18.78
N PHE A 892 -11.96 5.94 -19.70
CA PHE A 892 -13.27 5.87 -20.34
C PHE A 892 -13.90 4.51 -20.10
N SER A 893 -15.23 4.47 -20.01
CA SER A 893 -15.97 3.21 -20.09
C SER A 893 -15.79 2.58 -21.49
N PRO A 894 -15.97 1.25 -21.66
CA PRO A 894 -15.83 0.60 -22.97
C PRO A 894 -16.74 1.23 -24.03
N GLY A 895 -17.99 1.55 -23.66
CA GLY A 895 -18.94 2.23 -24.55
C GLY A 895 -18.50 3.64 -24.96
N GLU A 896 -17.83 4.38 -24.09
CA GLU A 896 -17.24 5.68 -24.44
C GLU A 896 -16.06 5.52 -25.41
N ILE A 897 -15.19 4.52 -25.20
CA ILE A 897 -14.08 4.22 -26.11
C ILE A 897 -14.63 3.86 -27.49
N GLU A 898 -15.56 2.92 -27.58
CA GLU A 898 -16.21 2.53 -28.83
C GLU A 898 -16.80 3.74 -29.56
N LYS A 899 -17.52 4.60 -28.85
CA LYS A 899 -18.11 5.82 -29.42
C LYS A 899 -17.04 6.78 -29.94
N LEU A 900 -15.92 6.93 -29.23
CA LEU A 900 -14.80 7.77 -29.69
C LEU A 900 -14.18 7.23 -30.98
N ILE A 901 -13.98 5.91 -31.07
CA ILE A 901 -13.43 5.23 -32.24
C ILE A 901 -14.36 5.32 -33.45
N GLU A 902 -15.67 5.12 -33.25
CA GLU A 902 -16.66 5.31 -34.31
C GLU A 902 -16.71 6.74 -34.83
N ASN A 903 -16.62 7.74 -33.94
CA ASN A 903 -16.58 9.14 -34.33
C ASN A 903 -15.34 9.49 -35.16
N LEU A 904 -14.24 8.75 -35.00
CA LEU A 904 -13.03 8.87 -35.81
C LEU A 904 -13.10 8.05 -37.12
N GLY A 905 -14.22 7.36 -37.36
CA GLY A 905 -14.46 6.57 -38.57
C GLY A 905 -13.71 5.23 -38.59
N TYR A 906 -13.49 4.61 -37.42
CA TYR A 906 -12.85 3.30 -37.27
C TYR A 906 -13.83 2.27 -36.70
N PRO A 907 -13.63 0.96 -36.96
CA PRO A 907 -14.51 -0.08 -36.46
C PRO A 907 -14.31 -0.30 -34.95
N LYS A 908 -15.41 -0.41 -34.19
CA LYS A 908 -15.39 -0.71 -32.74
C LYS A 908 -14.53 -1.91 -32.36
N SER A 909 -14.46 -2.92 -33.24
CA SER A 909 -13.70 -4.14 -33.01
C SER A 909 -12.19 -3.90 -32.82
N CYS A 910 -11.64 -2.76 -33.26
CA CYS A 910 -10.22 -2.47 -33.03
C CYS A 910 -9.90 -2.11 -31.58
N VAL A 911 -10.91 -1.85 -30.75
CA VAL A 911 -10.79 -1.50 -29.33
C VAL A 911 -11.55 -2.45 -28.42
N ALA A 912 -11.75 -3.70 -28.85
CA ALA A 912 -12.25 -4.75 -27.98
C ALA A 912 -11.34 -4.87 -26.75
N LEU A 913 -11.86 -4.50 -25.57
CA LEU A 913 -11.03 -4.27 -24.38
C LEU A 913 -10.33 -5.54 -23.90
N ASP A 914 -10.98 -6.70 -24.04
CA ASP A 914 -10.40 -8.02 -23.78
C ASP A 914 -9.20 -8.29 -24.68
N ASP A 915 -9.35 -8.12 -25.99
CA ASP A 915 -8.25 -8.34 -26.96
C ASP A 915 -7.09 -7.36 -26.74
N LEU A 916 -7.38 -6.10 -26.39
CA LEU A 916 -6.36 -5.11 -26.06
C LEU A 916 -5.60 -5.48 -24.78
N VAL A 917 -6.30 -5.93 -23.74
CA VAL A 917 -5.68 -6.38 -22.48
C VAL A 917 -4.77 -7.58 -22.75
N ASP A 918 -5.27 -8.60 -23.46
CA ASP A 918 -4.51 -9.81 -23.78
C ASP A 918 -3.26 -9.49 -24.62
N TYR A 919 -3.31 -8.46 -25.46
CA TYR A 919 -2.18 -8.03 -26.28
C TYR A 919 -1.16 -7.18 -25.51
N TYR A 920 -1.59 -6.15 -24.77
CA TYR A 920 -0.71 -5.13 -24.20
C TYR A 920 -0.24 -5.43 -22.78
N LEU A 921 -1.05 -6.13 -21.97
CA LEU A 921 -0.68 -6.42 -20.58
C LEU A 921 0.61 -7.27 -20.48
N PRO A 922 0.80 -8.35 -21.26
CA PRO A 922 2.05 -9.14 -21.22
C PRO A 922 3.27 -8.39 -21.76
N ARG A 923 3.04 -7.27 -22.46
CA ARG A 923 4.05 -6.40 -23.09
C ARG A 923 4.34 -5.15 -22.26
N THR A 924 3.88 -5.09 -21.00
CA THR A 924 4.13 -3.95 -20.13
C THR A 924 5.04 -4.33 -18.96
N ALA A 925 6.13 -3.58 -18.78
CA ALA A 925 7.15 -3.85 -17.76
C ALA A 925 6.76 -3.41 -16.34
N ASN A 926 5.77 -2.51 -16.20
CA ASN A 926 5.34 -1.92 -14.92
C ASN A 926 6.49 -1.22 -14.15
N GLU A 927 7.41 -0.56 -14.87
CA GLU A 927 8.52 0.20 -14.27
C GLU A 927 8.06 1.55 -13.67
N SER A 928 6.84 1.98 -14.01
CA SER A 928 6.15 3.09 -13.35
C SER A 928 5.13 2.58 -12.34
N THR A 929 5.05 3.21 -11.17
CA THR A 929 4.04 2.89 -10.15
C THR A 929 2.62 3.16 -10.64
N LEU A 930 2.44 4.11 -11.57
CA LEU A 930 1.15 4.45 -12.19
C LEU A 930 0.60 3.31 -13.08
N SER A 931 1.47 2.48 -13.64
CA SER A 931 1.08 1.38 -14.54
C SER A 931 0.20 0.35 -13.82
N ARG A 932 0.59 -0.01 -12.59
CA ARG A 932 -0.14 -1.00 -11.79
C ARG A 932 -1.53 -0.48 -11.39
N VAL A 933 -1.63 0.80 -11.07
CA VAL A 933 -2.90 1.50 -10.82
C VAL A 933 -3.78 1.37 -12.08
N ALA A 934 -3.30 1.79 -13.24
CA ALA A 934 -4.09 1.69 -14.47
C ALA A 934 -4.57 0.26 -14.78
N HIS A 935 -3.67 -0.72 -14.70
CA HIS A 935 -4.00 -2.12 -14.96
C HIS A 935 -4.99 -2.71 -13.97
N SER A 936 -4.88 -2.42 -12.66
CA SER A 936 -5.83 -2.92 -11.66
C SER A 936 -7.27 -2.50 -11.98
N TRP A 937 -7.47 -1.23 -12.33
CA TRP A 937 -8.80 -0.74 -12.72
C TRP A 937 -9.32 -1.37 -14.02
N VAL A 938 -8.47 -1.46 -15.05
CA VAL A 938 -8.84 -2.07 -16.34
C VAL A 938 -9.23 -3.54 -16.18
N LEU A 939 -8.46 -4.30 -15.39
CA LEU A 939 -8.73 -5.72 -15.12
C LEU A 939 -10.02 -5.92 -14.31
N SER A 940 -10.24 -5.11 -13.27
CA SER A 940 -11.48 -5.14 -12.47
C SER A 940 -12.71 -4.86 -13.34
N ARG A 941 -12.63 -3.85 -14.20
CA ARG A 941 -13.70 -3.53 -15.16
C ARG A 941 -13.97 -4.67 -16.13
N LEU A 942 -12.92 -5.30 -16.68
CA LEU A 942 -13.07 -6.44 -17.57
C LEU A 942 -13.74 -7.64 -16.89
N GLU A 943 -13.50 -7.85 -15.58
CA GLU A 943 -14.17 -8.90 -14.80
C GLU A 943 -15.69 -8.68 -14.71
N ARG A 944 -16.19 -7.44 -14.74
CA ARG A 944 -17.63 -7.15 -14.73
C ARG A 944 -18.27 -7.37 -16.10
N LEU A 945 -17.55 -7.06 -17.18
CA LEU A 945 -18.07 -7.18 -18.55
C LEU A 945 -18.20 -8.64 -19.04
N ARG A 946 -17.41 -9.56 -18.49
CA ARG A 946 -17.41 -10.97 -18.92
C ARG A 946 -18.53 -11.76 -18.24
N THR A 947 -19.62 -12.03 -18.96
CA THR A 947 -20.66 -13.01 -18.57
C THR A 947 -20.44 -14.36 -19.29
N GLY A 948 -20.73 -15.51 -18.66
CA GLY A 948 -20.74 -16.84 -19.30
C GLY A 948 -19.47 -17.72 -19.18
N ASN A 949 -19.29 -18.66 -20.12
CA ASN A 949 -18.39 -19.84 -20.09
C ASN A 949 -16.86 -19.62 -19.96
N HIS A 950 -16.38 -18.41 -19.66
CA HIS A 950 -14.95 -18.07 -19.51
C HIS A 950 -14.49 -18.07 -18.04
N LYS A 951 -15.01 -18.96 -17.20
CA LYS A 951 -14.71 -19.01 -15.75
C LYS A 951 -13.20 -19.10 -15.45
N GLU A 952 -12.43 -19.80 -16.29
CA GLU A 952 -10.98 -19.95 -16.13
C GLU A 952 -10.22 -18.63 -16.41
N CYS A 953 -10.59 -17.90 -17.46
CA CYS A 953 -10.01 -16.60 -17.77
C CYS A 953 -10.42 -15.51 -16.76
N GLN A 954 -11.63 -15.60 -16.18
CA GLN A 954 -12.08 -14.69 -15.12
C GLN A 954 -11.24 -14.86 -13.85
N GLU A 955 -10.98 -16.10 -13.43
CA GLU A 955 -10.17 -16.36 -12.23
C GLU A 955 -8.70 -15.93 -12.41
N LEU A 956 -8.13 -16.10 -13.61
CA LEU A 956 -6.79 -15.60 -13.93
C LEU A 956 -6.71 -14.08 -13.85
N HIS A 957 -7.68 -13.36 -14.42
CA HIS A 957 -7.70 -11.90 -14.39
C HIS A 957 -7.98 -11.36 -13.00
N ARG A 958 -8.84 -12.03 -12.21
CA ARG A 958 -9.08 -11.69 -10.80
C ARG A 958 -7.81 -11.83 -9.97
N ARG A 959 -7.03 -12.90 -10.17
CA ARG A 959 -5.73 -13.07 -9.51
C ARG A 959 -4.74 -11.99 -9.95
N ALA A 960 -4.67 -11.71 -11.23
CA ALA A 960 -3.80 -10.65 -11.76
C ALA A 960 -4.19 -9.26 -11.22
N GLU A 961 -5.48 -8.96 -11.13
CA GLU A 961 -6.00 -7.73 -10.53
C GLU A 961 -5.58 -7.62 -9.06
N HIS A 962 -5.79 -8.69 -8.29
CA HIS A 962 -5.44 -8.74 -6.88
C HIS A 962 -3.93 -8.57 -6.66
N GLU A 963 -3.10 -9.30 -7.42
CA GLU A 963 -1.64 -9.17 -7.34
C GLU A 963 -1.18 -7.74 -7.70
N VAL A 964 -1.66 -7.20 -8.83
CA VAL A 964 -1.28 -5.86 -9.31
C VAL A 964 -1.76 -4.76 -8.36
N PHE A 965 -2.96 -4.89 -7.80
CA PHE A 965 -3.50 -3.95 -6.81
C PHE A 965 -2.66 -3.92 -5.54
N TYR A 966 -2.31 -5.09 -4.98
CA TYR A 966 -1.53 -5.14 -3.74
C TYR A 966 -0.10 -4.66 -3.93
N GLU A 967 0.52 -4.94 -5.08
CA GLU A 967 1.82 -4.36 -5.43
C GLU A 967 1.74 -2.82 -5.54
N ALA A 968 0.69 -2.29 -6.17
CA ALA A 968 0.47 -0.85 -6.23
C ALA A 968 0.27 -0.26 -4.83
N LEU A 969 -0.60 -0.87 -4.02
CA LEU A 969 -0.96 -0.43 -2.68
C LEU A 969 0.24 -0.39 -1.74
N GLY A 970 1.11 -1.40 -1.82
CA GLY A 970 2.32 -1.51 -1.03
C GLY A 970 3.58 -0.90 -1.66
N SER A 971 3.46 -0.15 -2.77
CA SER A 971 4.61 0.30 -3.56
C SER A 971 5.66 1.07 -2.74
N ASP A 972 5.24 2.04 -1.94
CA ASP A 972 6.16 2.81 -1.08
C ASP A 972 6.58 2.05 0.20
N TYR A 973 5.68 1.25 0.76
CA TYR A 973 5.93 0.53 2.01
C TYR A 973 6.97 -0.60 1.82
N TYR A 974 6.76 -1.43 0.80
CA TYR A 974 7.67 -2.53 0.44
C TYR A 974 8.78 -2.11 -0.54
N ASP A 975 8.73 -0.87 -1.05
CA ASP A 975 9.68 -0.32 -2.05
C ASP A 975 9.73 -1.18 -3.34
N VAL A 976 8.54 -1.52 -3.85
CA VAL A 976 8.34 -2.44 -5.01
C VAL A 976 8.77 -1.78 -6.33
N ALA A 977 8.90 -0.46 -6.37
CA ALA A 977 9.40 0.25 -7.54
C ALA A 977 10.81 -0.26 -7.89
N ALA A 978 11.05 -0.61 -9.16
CA ALA A 978 12.27 -1.27 -9.64
C ALA A 978 13.60 -0.53 -9.33
N ARG A 979 13.51 0.71 -8.85
CA ARG A 979 14.60 1.65 -8.55
C ARG A 979 14.78 2.02 -7.06
N GLY A 980 13.92 1.56 -6.15
CA GLY A 980 14.09 1.84 -4.72
C GLY A 980 14.06 3.33 -4.37
N THR A 981 13.10 4.07 -4.95
CA THR A 981 13.09 5.55 -4.93
C THR A 981 12.25 6.16 -3.82
N ALA A 982 11.57 5.36 -2.98
CA ALA A 982 10.77 5.89 -1.87
C ALA A 982 11.60 6.74 -0.88
N LYS A 983 12.91 6.53 -0.83
CA LYS A 983 13.84 7.37 -0.05
C LYS A 983 13.92 8.83 -0.49
N THR A 984 13.57 9.15 -1.74
CA THR A 984 13.56 10.55 -2.24
C THR A 984 12.17 11.20 -2.17
N GLY A 985 11.18 10.47 -1.66
CA GLY A 985 9.79 10.90 -1.46
C GLY A 985 8.80 9.79 -1.82
N ILE A 986 7.57 9.88 -1.30
CA ILE A 986 6.46 8.94 -1.58
C ILE A 986 6.06 8.96 -3.07
N HIS A 987 5.25 8.03 -3.57
CA HIS A 987 4.72 8.08 -4.94
C HIS A 987 3.26 8.58 -4.94
N MET A 988 3.05 9.89 -5.00
CA MET A 988 1.73 10.50 -4.77
C MET A 988 0.63 10.01 -5.72
N GLY A 989 0.90 9.94 -7.03
CA GLY A 989 -0.07 9.44 -8.01
C GLY A 989 -0.46 7.98 -7.75
N ALA A 990 0.47 7.15 -7.30
CA ALA A 990 0.20 5.75 -6.96
C ALA A 990 -0.56 5.60 -5.63
N MET A 991 -0.16 6.36 -4.60
CA MET A 991 -0.85 6.36 -3.32
C MET A 991 -2.31 6.79 -3.49
N ALA A 992 -2.57 7.94 -4.12
CA ALA A 992 -3.95 8.37 -4.36
C ALA A 992 -4.71 7.41 -5.28
N GLY A 993 -4.05 6.96 -6.36
CA GLY A 993 -4.64 6.05 -7.33
C GLY A 993 -5.07 4.72 -6.72
N THR A 994 -4.33 4.16 -5.76
CA THR A 994 -4.72 2.90 -5.07
C THR A 994 -5.90 3.08 -4.14
N VAL A 995 -6.03 4.22 -3.47
CA VAL A 995 -7.20 4.55 -2.63
C VAL A 995 -8.43 4.74 -3.52
N ASP A 996 -8.29 5.48 -4.61
CA ASP A 996 -9.34 5.65 -5.61
C ASP A 996 -9.74 4.31 -6.25
N ILE A 997 -8.79 3.43 -6.57
CA ILE A 997 -9.11 2.12 -7.15
C ILE A 997 -9.81 1.22 -6.13
N ALA A 998 -9.47 1.25 -4.84
CA ALA A 998 -10.26 0.54 -3.84
C ALA A 998 -11.73 1.02 -3.84
N GLN A 999 -11.96 2.31 -4.05
CA GLN A 999 -13.30 2.87 -4.25
C GLN A 999 -13.90 2.41 -5.59
N ARG A 1000 -13.26 2.64 -6.74
CA ARG A 1000 -13.81 2.36 -8.08
C ARG A 1000 -13.91 0.87 -8.41
N CYS A 1001 -12.92 0.04 -8.10
CA CYS A 1001 -12.91 -1.41 -8.36
C CYS A 1001 -13.98 -2.15 -7.58
N TYR A 1002 -14.27 -1.77 -6.34
CA TYR A 1002 -15.28 -2.48 -5.56
C TYR A 1002 -16.70 -1.98 -5.82
N THR A 1003 -16.85 -0.73 -6.27
CA THR A 1003 -18.18 -0.12 -6.43
C THR A 1003 -18.63 0.11 -7.86
N GLY A 1004 -17.72 -0.03 -8.83
CA GLY A 1004 -17.97 0.35 -10.22
C GLY A 1004 -18.20 1.86 -10.42
N LEU A 1005 -17.73 2.69 -9.48
CA LEU A 1005 -18.00 4.11 -9.48
C LEU A 1005 -17.48 4.84 -10.73
N GLU A 1006 -18.37 5.52 -11.44
CA GLU A 1006 -18.05 6.38 -12.57
C GLU A 1006 -18.87 7.68 -12.55
N THR A 1007 -18.26 8.77 -12.98
CA THR A 1007 -18.90 10.09 -13.10
C THR A 1007 -19.02 10.48 -14.56
N ARG A 1008 -20.20 10.28 -15.16
CA ARG A 1008 -20.45 10.61 -16.56
C ARG A 1008 -21.91 10.99 -16.81
N ASP A 1009 -22.13 11.82 -17.82
CA ASP A 1009 -23.47 12.23 -18.28
C ASP A 1009 -24.38 12.79 -17.16
N ASP A 1010 -23.81 13.59 -16.23
CA ASP A 1010 -24.53 14.13 -15.07
C ASP A 1010 -25.08 13.08 -14.08
N VAL A 1011 -24.52 11.87 -14.08
CA VAL A 1011 -24.94 10.74 -13.24
C VAL A 1011 -23.73 10.15 -12.50
N LEU A 1012 -23.95 9.74 -11.25
CA LEU A 1012 -23.02 8.93 -10.46
C LEU A 1012 -23.38 7.45 -10.66
N TRP A 1013 -22.67 6.76 -11.55
CA TRP A 1013 -22.92 5.36 -11.89
C TRP A 1013 -22.22 4.41 -10.93
N LEU A 1014 -22.87 3.30 -10.62
CA LEU A 1014 -22.44 2.26 -9.70
C LEU A 1014 -22.68 0.88 -10.33
N ASP A 1015 -21.70 0.01 -10.17
CA ASP A 1015 -21.76 -1.41 -10.53
C ASP A 1015 -20.91 -2.22 -9.51
N PRO A 1016 -21.39 -2.30 -8.24
CA PRO A 1016 -20.61 -2.85 -7.15
C PRO A 1016 -20.40 -4.36 -7.28
N LYS A 1017 -19.15 -4.78 -7.08
CA LYS A 1017 -18.72 -6.17 -7.05
C LYS A 1017 -17.61 -6.31 -6.00
N LEU A 1018 -18.01 -6.68 -4.78
CA LEU A 1018 -17.06 -6.85 -3.68
C LEU A 1018 -16.31 -8.18 -3.82
N PRO A 1019 -15.01 -8.26 -3.52
CA PRO A 1019 -14.32 -9.53 -3.44
C PRO A 1019 -14.92 -10.39 -2.31
N PRO A 1020 -14.94 -11.73 -2.41
CA PRO A 1020 -15.58 -12.61 -1.40
C PRO A 1020 -15.04 -12.42 0.03
N ALA A 1021 -13.80 -11.96 0.18
CA ALA A 1021 -13.18 -11.70 1.47
C ALA A 1021 -13.73 -10.44 2.19
N LEU A 1022 -14.39 -9.53 1.46
CA LEU A 1022 -14.88 -8.26 1.97
C LEU A 1022 -16.40 -8.33 2.21
N VAL A 1023 -16.82 -8.37 3.47
CA VAL A 1023 -18.23 -8.46 3.88
C VAL A 1023 -18.97 -7.15 3.66
N ARG A 1024 -18.30 -6.02 3.91
CA ARG A 1024 -18.88 -4.68 3.77
C ARG A 1024 -17.84 -3.64 3.39
N LEU A 1025 -18.24 -2.74 2.51
CA LEU A 1025 -17.53 -1.49 2.19
C LEU A 1025 -18.44 -0.31 2.56
N SER A 1026 -17.92 0.64 3.34
CA SER A 1026 -18.66 1.85 3.74
C SER A 1026 -17.81 3.10 3.60
N PHE A 1027 -18.36 4.14 2.98
CA PHE A 1027 -17.68 5.44 2.78
C PHE A 1027 -18.68 6.55 2.45
N SER A 1028 -18.21 7.79 2.29
CA SER A 1028 -19.05 8.95 1.94
C SER A 1028 -18.42 9.82 0.84
N LEU A 1029 -19.18 10.22 -0.16
CA LEU A 1029 -18.73 11.11 -1.22
C LEU A 1029 -19.41 12.48 -1.13
N HIS A 1030 -18.79 13.48 -1.73
CA HIS A 1030 -19.36 14.77 -2.05
C HIS A 1030 -19.58 14.85 -3.56
N TYR A 1031 -20.84 14.97 -3.99
CA TYR A 1031 -21.21 15.04 -5.40
C TYR A 1031 -22.28 16.11 -5.60
N ARG A 1032 -21.96 17.13 -6.40
CA ARG A 1032 -22.85 18.27 -6.74
C ARG A 1032 -23.50 18.94 -5.51
N GLY A 1033 -22.72 19.16 -4.46
CA GLY A 1033 -23.17 19.77 -3.21
C GLY A 1033 -23.80 18.79 -2.21
N GLN A 1034 -24.12 17.55 -2.60
CA GLN A 1034 -24.66 16.53 -1.70
C GLN A 1034 -23.56 15.70 -1.05
N SER A 1035 -23.70 15.43 0.25
CA SER A 1035 -22.91 14.39 0.93
C SER A 1035 -23.69 13.08 0.90
N ILE A 1036 -23.13 12.07 0.24
CA ILE A 1036 -23.77 10.79 -0.07
C ILE A 1036 -23.00 9.67 0.62
N GLY A 1037 -23.63 8.96 1.54
CA GLY A 1037 -23.07 7.78 2.19
C GLY A 1037 -23.43 6.50 1.45
N PHE A 1038 -22.48 5.56 1.42
CA PHE A 1038 -22.60 4.26 0.80
C PHE A 1038 -22.36 3.18 1.84
N ASP A 1039 -23.26 2.19 1.88
CA ASP A 1039 -23.09 0.94 2.62
C ASP A 1039 -23.32 -0.21 1.64
N ILE A 1040 -22.24 -0.87 1.24
CA ILE A 1040 -22.25 -1.93 0.22
C ILE A 1040 -21.89 -3.25 0.89
N PHE A 1041 -22.74 -4.25 0.69
CA PHE A 1041 -22.55 -5.64 1.11
C PHE A 1041 -22.48 -6.52 -0.14
N GLN A 1042 -22.29 -7.82 0.04
CA GLN A 1042 -22.25 -8.79 -1.08
C GLN A 1042 -23.56 -8.83 -1.89
N ASP A 1043 -24.71 -8.71 -1.21
CA ASP A 1043 -26.05 -8.92 -1.78
C ASP A 1043 -26.87 -7.65 -1.95
N LYS A 1044 -26.40 -6.52 -1.41
CA LYS A 1044 -27.16 -5.26 -1.39
C LYS A 1044 -26.27 -4.03 -1.26
N MET A 1045 -26.79 -2.91 -1.74
CA MET A 1045 -26.20 -1.59 -1.57
C MET A 1045 -27.25 -0.61 -1.04
N LYS A 1046 -26.88 0.17 -0.03
CA LYS A 1046 -27.64 1.33 0.43
C LYS A 1046 -26.89 2.60 0.09
N VAL A 1047 -27.57 3.51 -0.58
CA VAL A 1047 -27.09 4.87 -0.87
C VAL A 1047 -27.97 5.85 -0.12
N HIS A 1048 -27.40 6.79 0.63
CA HIS A 1048 -28.17 7.77 1.41
C HIS A 1048 -27.58 9.17 1.33
N ALA A 1049 -28.42 10.18 1.13
CA ALA A 1049 -27.99 11.57 1.12
C ALA A 1049 -28.20 12.21 2.51
N ARG A 1050 -27.18 12.91 3.01
CA ARG A 1050 -27.31 13.69 4.25
C ARG A 1050 -28.25 14.88 4.04
N HIS A 1051 -28.86 15.36 5.13
CA HIS A 1051 -29.68 16.57 5.10
C HIS A 1051 -28.83 17.80 4.74
N SER A 1052 -29.28 18.56 3.73
CA SER A 1052 -28.59 19.67 3.09
C SER A 1052 -29.60 20.50 2.27
N SER A 1053 -29.14 21.63 1.74
CA SER A 1053 -29.89 22.49 0.81
C SER A 1053 -29.58 22.20 -0.67
N ALA A 1054 -28.77 21.18 -0.96
CA ALA A 1054 -28.35 20.87 -2.31
C ALA A 1054 -29.50 20.28 -3.16
N MET A 1055 -29.40 20.46 -4.47
CA MET A 1055 -30.37 19.95 -5.44
C MET A 1055 -30.34 18.41 -5.49
N PRO A 1056 -31.42 17.76 -5.97
CA PRO A 1056 -31.40 16.32 -6.22
C PRO A 1056 -30.29 15.92 -7.20
N VAL A 1057 -29.69 14.75 -6.96
CA VAL A 1057 -28.64 14.17 -7.80
C VAL A 1057 -29.11 12.87 -8.42
N LYS A 1058 -28.48 12.46 -9.53
CA LYS A 1058 -28.80 11.20 -10.22
C LYS A 1058 -27.80 10.11 -9.86
N ILE A 1059 -28.32 8.96 -9.42
CA ILE A 1059 -27.55 7.75 -9.14
C ILE A 1059 -27.93 6.70 -10.18
N GLY A 1060 -26.93 6.15 -10.87
CA GLY A 1060 -27.11 5.07 -11.82
C GLY A 1060 -26.73 3.71 -11.21
N TYR A 1061 -27.53 2.68 -11.41
CA TYR A 1061 -27.18 1.29 -11.10
C TYR A 1061 -27.58 0.40 -12.27
N LYS A 1062 -26.63 -0.38 -12.81
CA LYS A 1062 -26.76 -1.05 -14.12
C LYS A 1062 -27.20 -0.03 -15.19
N ASP A 1063 -28.37 -0.22 -15.81
CA ASP A 1063 -28.94 0.68 -16.83
C ASP A 1063 -30.03 1.61 -16.28
N GLU A 1064 -30.31 1.57 -14.97
CA GLU A 1064 -31.35 2.39 -14.34
C GLU A 1064 -30.77 3.65 -13.68
N VAL A 1065 -31.51 4.77 -13.79
CA VAL A 1065 -31.16 6.05 -13.17
C VAL A 1065 -32.24 6.46 -12.19
N HIS A 1066 -31.82 6.80 -10.98
CA HIS A 1066 -32.68 7.21 -9.88
C HIS A 1066 -32.30 8.60 -9.38
N GLU A 1067 -33.30 9.36 -8.94
CA GLU A 1067 -33.08 10.67 -8.33
C GLU A 1067 -33.00 10.53 -6.80
N LEU A 1068 -31.92 11.05 -6.21
CA LEU A 1068 -31.69 11.06 -4.77
C LEU A 1068 -31.75 12.50 -4.25
N ARG A 1069 -32.73 12.80 -3.39
CA ARG A 1069 -32.87 14.12 -2.75
C ARG A 1069 -32.23 14.13 -1.38
N SER A 1070 -32.05 15.33 -0.84
CA SER A 1070 -31.49 15.48 0.50
C SER A 1070 -32.33 14.76 1.57
N GLY A 1071 -31.70 13.92 2.39
CA GLY A 1071 -32.35 13.09 3.40
C GLY A 1071 -32.94 11.77 2.88
N ASP A 1072 -32.96 11.56 1.56
CA ASP A 1072 -33.46 10.32 0.97
C ASP A 1072 -32.42 9.20 1.09
N TYR A 1073 -32.90 7.97 0.92
CA TYR A 1073 -32.05 6.81 0.71
C TYR A 1073 -32.65 5.91 -0.37
N GLN A 1074 -31.79 5.14 -1.01
CA GLN A 1074 -32.14 4.07 -1.93
C GLN A 1074 -31.48 2.76 -1.52
N LEU A 1075 -32.21 1.66 -1.70
CA LEU A 1075 -31.73 0.30 -1.52
C LEU A 1075 -31.73 -0.39 -2.88
N PHE A 1076 -30.63 -1.06 -3.17
CA PHE A 1076 -30.42 -1.87 -4.36
C PHE A 1076 -30.12 -3.30 -3.92
N THR A 1077 -30.76 -4.28 -4.55
CA THR A 1077 -30.38 -5.69 -4.43
C THR A 1077 -29.33 -5.98 -5.50
N LEU A 1078 -28.21 -6.57 -5.11
CA LEU A 1078 -27.16 -6.99 -6.03
C LEU A 1078 -27.44 -8.43 -6.43
N GLU A 1079 -27.74 -8.67 -7.71
CA GLU A 1079 -28.04 -10.01 -8.22
C GLU A 1079 -26.75 -10.80 -8.47
N ASP A 1080 -26.73 -12.08 -8.10
CA ASP A 1080 -25.71 -13.02 -8.55
C ASP A 1080 -26.02 -13.40 -10.00
N ASP A 1081 -25.22 -12.92 -10.96
CA ASP A 1081 -25.36 -13.23 -12.40
C ASP A 1081 -25.18 -14.73 -12.73
N CYS A 1082 -25.05 -15.62 -11.73
CA CYS A 1082 -24.89 -17.05 -11.92
C CYS A 1082 -26.20 -17.86 -11.98
N GLU A 1083 -27.37 -17.31 -11.60
CA GLU A 1083 -28.62 -18.10 -11.53
C GLU A 1083 -29.59 -17.88 -12.69
N ASN A 1084 -29.47 -16.79 -13.46
CA ASN A 1084 -30.48 -16.41 -14.46
C ASN A 1084 -30.42 -17.15 -15.82
N GLU A 1085 -29.45 -18.05 -16.05
CA GLU A 1085 -29.41 -18.85 -17.29
C GLU A 1085 -30.23 -20.15 -17.21
N ASN A 1086 -30.65 -20.61 -16.04
CA ASN A 1086 -31.39 -21.89 -15.91
C ASN A 1086 -32.93 -21.76 -15.94
N GLU A 1087 -33.49 -20.56 -15.73
CA GLU A 1087 -34.96 -20.40 -15.70
C GLU A 1087 -35.58 -19.94 -17.04
N ASN A 1088 -34.77 -19.41 -17.98
CA ASN A 1088 -35.28 -18.97 -19.29
C ASN A 1088 -35.30 -20.07 -20.37
N GLU A 1089 -34.75 -21.25 -20.14
CA GLU A 1089 -34.81 -22.38 -21.09
C GLU A 1089 -35.97 -23.37 -20.84
N THR A 1090 -36.75 -23.24 -19.76
CA THR A 1090 -37.82 -24.20 -19.43
C THR A 1090 -39.26 -23.74 -19.74
N HIS A 1091 -39.46 -22.57 -20.36
CA HIS A 1091 -40.80 -22.07 -20.73
C HIS A 1091 -41.05 -21.78 -22.22
N GLN A 1092 -40.27 -22.35 -23.14
CA GLN A 1092 -40.53 -22.27 -24.60
C GLN A 1092 -40.69 -23.60 -25.35
N HIS A 1093 -41.02 -24.69 -24.65
CA HIS A 1093 -41.41 -25.95 -25.29
C HIS A 1093 -42.67 -26.53 -24.68
N ASP A 1094 -43.81 -25.88 -24.95
CA ASP A 1094 -45.10 -26.56 -25.11
C ASP A 1094 -46.15 -25.56 -25.61
N THR A 1095 -46.29 -25.46 -26.94
CA THR A 1095 -47.55 -25.16 -27.67
C THR A 1095 -47.23 -24.92 -29.14
N ASN A 1096 -47.30 -25.97 -29.98
CA ASN A 1096 -47.74 -25.86 -31.38
C ASN A 1096 -47.80 -27.23 -32.08
N VAL A 1097 -48.90 -27.96 -31.90
CA VAL A 1097 -49.37 -28.94 -32.88
C VAL A 1097 -50.91 -28.92 -32.92
N ALA A 1098 -51.50 -28.21 -33.89
CA ALA A 1098 -52.82 -28.54 -34.43
C ALA A 1098 -53.12 -27.77 -35.73
N GLY A 1099 -52.85 -28.43 -36.87
CA GLY A 1099 -53.84 -28.64 -37.94
C GLY A 1099 -54.33 -27.45 -38.75
N THR A 1100 -53.75 -27.26 -39.93
CA THR A 1100 -54.42 -26.70 -41.10
C THR A 1100 -55.41 -27.72 -41.69
N ASN A 1101 -56.67 -27.33 -41.86
CA ASN A 1101 -57.57 -27.93 -42.86
C ASN A 1101 -58.63 -26.91 -43.33
N SER A 1102 -58.56 -26.61 -44.63
CA SER A 1102 -59.62 -26.16 -45.56
C SER A 1102 -60.57 -25.02 -45.17
N ALA A 1103 -60.41 -23.85 -45.81
CA ALA A 1103 -61.25 -23.34 -46.91
C ALA A 1103 -60.75 -21.96 -47.35
#